data_AF-A0A960QIY4-F1
#
_entry.id   AF-A0A960QIY4-F1
#
_cell.length_a   1.000
_cell.length_b   1.000
_cell.length_c   1.000
_cell.angle_alpha   90.00
_cell.angle_beta   90.00
_cell.angle_gamma   90.00
#
_symmetry.space_group_name_H-M   'P 1'
#
loop_
_entity.id
_entity.type
_entity.pdbx_description
1 polymer ?
#
loop_
_entity_poly.entity_id
_entity_poly.type
_entity_poly.pdbx_seq_one_letter_code
_entity_poly.pdbx_strand_id
1 'polypeptide(L)'
;MKRHSFRCFPFPSLSSATLFLMLATMPLQAQLPTAELHSLSPPAVLAGTTTEVNLAGVNLDDLSALHFSDSRIKAEPVILPESEFRKGPIHSGNLFKITVPADLPEGIVQVRAQGYFGLTTSRPLYIVGKDHALLADAGAIHHEIETAPELPLEALAHGDTDASKIDYWKFAAKKGQRLLIHCQSERIDSRADATLTVVDSSGRELERNRDAIGRDPMIDFTAPADGTYYVGVFDFLYNGGDTYSYLLTISARPWIDAVFPPAGQQGQVMEATLLGRNLPGGSPGEGLSIDGKPLETLPVRITVPAGPDAPRFNSSRPTHALLPTFSFREANSNSIDLGIAEAPVIPVENDATIPTVTPPCEIAARFDADGDSDEFRFLAKKGVTYWVEIMGDRLSGKIDPYLIAEKVTKAADGAETFAKVREADDSSGKGGTTFDAASRDTAISFAADQDGEYRISVINQFASGGPDQHYRLAIHEARPDFQLLAVLERPYLEANQVYSSAPLLRQGGTAPLKILVQREDGFAEPVTIKAEGLPAGVTCPPVTVAGKDEVAWLVFQAAPDAATWAGDIKVSGTAKLAEAEITRPARSGGVAWSTADRTKDRLRSRLDLGIPLAVSAAEKAPVAFELANPAPLSVEMGAKLEIPVKITARNGVKGPLVISPDGL
;
A
#
# COMPACT_ATOMS: atom_id res chain seq x y z
N MET A 1 -59.24 24.61 -48.27
CA MET A 1 -58.73 24.43 -49.65
C MET A 1 -57.81 25.62 -49.96
N LYS A 2 -56.49 25.40 -50.21
CA LYS A 2 -55.50 26.31 -50.87
C LYS A 2 -55.40 27.77 -50.32
N ARG A 3 -54.27 28.45 -50.07
CA ARG A 3 -52.87 28.48 -50.53
C ARG A 3 -52.15 29.51 -49.63
N HIS A 4 -50.99 29.18 -49.07
CA HIS A 4 -49.71 29.91 -49.18
C HIS A 4 -49.71 31.34 -49.76
N SER A 5 -49.20 32.29 -48.98
CA SER A 5 -48.32 33.38 -49.44
C SER A 5 -47.41 33.86 -48.29
N PHE A 6 -46.12 33.97 -48.58
CA PHE A 6 -45.07 34.55 -47.72
C PHE A 6 -44.53 35.83 -48.38
N ARG A 7 -44.12 36.79 -47.54
CA ARG A 7 -43.21 37.97 -47.72
C ARG A 7 -43.89 39.27 -47.22
N CYS A 8 -43.22 40.23 -46.56
CA CYS A 8 -41.88 40.38 -45.97
C CYS A 8 -41.89 41.68 -45.11
N PHE A 9 -41.25 41.65 -43.92
CA PHE A 9 -40.64 42.73 -43.08
C PHE A 9 -41.47 44.00 -42.71
N PRO A 10 -41.16 44.77 -41.62
CA PRO A 10 -39.96 44.80 -40.76
C PRO A 10 -40.22 44.71 -39.22
N PHE A 11 -39.13 44.68 -38.44
CA PHE A 11 -39.03 44.81 -36.95
C PHE A 11 -39.96 45.91 -36.38
N PRO A 12 -40.51 45.80 -35.14
CA PRO A 12 -39.70 45.81 -33.91
C PRO A 12 -40.28 45.11 -32.64
N SER A 13 -39.46 45.20 -31.58
CA SER A 13 -39.72 45.16 -30.13
C SER A 13 -39.81 43.83 -29.36
N LEU A 14 -39.09 43.85 -28.23
CA LEU A 14 -39.00 42.85 -27.19
C LEU A 14 -40.39 42.42 -26.67
N SER A 15 -40.57 41.11 -26.52
CA SER A 15 -41.50 40.54 -25.54
C SER A 15 -41.00 39.17 -25.08
N SER A 16 -41.01 39.02 -23.76
CA SER A 16 -40.64 37.89 -22.91
C SER A 16 -40.58 36.52 -23.58
N ALA A 17 -39.38 35.96 -23.67
CA ALA A 17 -39.18 34.53 -23.80
C ALA A 17 -39.14 33.92 -22.39
N THR A 18 -40.23 33.24 -22.01
CA THR A 18 -40.29 32.39 -20.82
C THR A 18 -39.30 31.24 -21.00
N LEU A 19 -38.14 31.34 -20.34
CA LEU A 19 -37.15 30.27 -20.25
C LEU A 19 -37.73 29.16 -19.36
N PHE A 20 -38.24 28.09 -19.98
CA PHE A 20 -38.60 26.87 -19.26
C PHE A 20 -37.29 26.23 -18.76
N LEU A 21 -36.91 26.54 -17.53
CA LEU A 21 -35.84 25.88 -16.81
C LEU A 21 -36.32 24.44 -16.54
N MET A 22 -35.94 23.48 -17.38
CA MET A 22 -36.01 22.07 -17.00
C MET A 22 -35.08 21.89 -15.81
N LEU A 23 -35.62 21.95 -14.59
CA LEU A 23 -34.98 21.36 -13.44
C LEU A 23 -34.87 19.86 -13.71
N ALA A 24 -33.72 19.43 -14.22
CA ALA A 24 -33.33 18.04 -14.08
C ALA A 24 -33.27 17.79 -12.56
N THR A 25 -34.28 17.08 -12.03
CA THR A 25 -34.22 16.52 -10.69
C THR A 25 -33.13 15.47 -10.70
N MET A 26 -31.89 15.88 -10.47
CA MET A 26 -30.85 14.93 -10.16
C MET A 26 -31.25 14.27 -8.84
N PRO A 27 -31.28 12.92 -8.77
CA PRO A 27 -31.51 12.24 -7.51
C PRO A 27 -30.43 12.69 -6.54
N LEU A 28 -30.82 13.35 -5.45
CA LEU A 28 -29.91 13.64 -4.36
C LEU A 28 -29.55 12.30 -3.74
N GLN A 29 -28.34 11.81 -4.01
CA GLN A 29 -27.84 10.66 -3.27
C GLN A 29 -27.63 11.10 -1.83
N ALA A 30 -28.29 10.42 -0.89
CA ALA A 30 -28.17 10.67 0.55
C ALA A 30 -26.81 10.18 1.06
N GLN A 31 -25.75 10.76 0.51
CA GLN A 31 -24.38 10.34 0.73
C GLN A 31 -23.89 10.94 2.05
N LEU A 32 -23.67 10.06 3.03
CA LEU A 32 -23.24 10.52 4.34
C LEU A 32 -21.76 10.93 4.30
N PRO A 33 -21.36 12.00 5.02
CA PRO A 33 -19.98 12.45 5.07
C PRO A 33 -19.03 11.35 5.54
N THR A 34 -17.84 11.29 4.93
CA THR A 34 -16.74 10.40 5.29
C THR A 34 -15.55 11.27 5.66
N ALA A 35 -14.98 11.07 6.85
CA ALA A 35 -13.81 11.80 7.29
C ALA A 35 -12.54 11.29 6.59
N GLU A 36 -11.82 12.19 5.93
CA GLU A 36 -10.56 11.86 5.27
C GLU A 36 -9.46 12.78 5.79
N LEU A 37 -8.37 12.19 6.27
CA LEU A 37 -7.16 12.92 6.62
C LEU A 37 -6.27 12.91 5.37
N HIS A 38 -5.86 14.09 4.92
CA HIS A 38 -5.07 14.25 3.69
C HIS A 38 -3.61 14.55 4.00
N SER A 39 -3.31 15.39 4.99
CA SER A 39 -1.93 15.71 5.35
C SER A 39 -1.74 16.04 6.84
N LEU A 40 -0.47 15.91 7.25
CA LEU A 40 0.08 16.29 8.55
C LEU A 40 1.19 17.31 8.25
N SER A 41 1.14 18.49 8.86
CA SER A 41 2.17 19.52 8.69
C SER A 41 2.71 19.96 10.06
N PRO A 42 3.98 19.67 10.38
CA PRO A 42 4.96 18.96 9.56
C PRO A 42 4.63 17.45 9.37
N PRO A 43 5.08 16.83 8.26
CA PRO A 43 4.93 15.38 8.02
C PRO A 43 5.92 14.52 8.80
N ALA A 44 6.84 15.15 9.54
CA ALA A 44 7.85 14.50 10.36
C ALA A 44 7.96 15.17 11.74
N VAL A 45 8.25 14.36 12.78
CA VAL A 45 8.44 14.82 14.16
C VAL A 45 9.68 14.17 14.77
N LEU A 46 10.45 14.93 15.54
CA LEU A 46 11.66 14.45 16.22
C LEU A 46 11.30 13.66 17.48
N ALA A 47 11.93 12.50 17.68
CA ALA A 47 11.77 11.73 18.91
C ALA A 47 12.30 12.53 20.12
N GLY A 48 11.54 12.51 21.22
CA GLY A 48 11.86 13.25 22.43
C GLY A 48 11.32 14.68 22.47
N THR A 49 10.56 15.13 21.46
CA THR A 49 9.97 16.48 21.42
C THR A 49 8.45 16.46 21.51
N THR A 50 7.90 17.64 21.81
CA THR A 50 6.49 17.96 21.60
C THR A 50 6.39 18.97 20.46
N THR A 51 5.66 18.63 19.39
CA THR A 51 5.54 19.42 18.17
C THR A 51 4.08 19.72 17.88
N GLU A 52 3.76 20.96 17.52
CA GLU A 52 2.44 21.31 16.99
C GLU A 52 2.34 20.84 15.53
N VAL A 53 1.34 20.01 15.24
CA VAL A 53 1.08 19.43 13.93
C VAL A 53 -0.33 19.84 13.49
N ASN A 54 -0.40 20.50 12.34
CA ASN A 54 -1.65 20.89 11.70
C ASN A 54 -2.16 19.76 10.80
N LEU A 55 -3.47 19.54 10.83
CA LEU A 55 -4.16 18.53 10.05
C LEU A 55 -4.95 19.19 8.91
N ALA A 56 -4.93 18.58 7.73
CA ALA A 56 -5.79 18.98 6.61
C ALA A 56 -6.50 17.77 6.00
N GLY A 57 -7.70 18.00 5.47
CA GLY A 57 -8.56 16.93 4.97
C GLY A 57 -10.01 17.37 4.82
N VAL A 58 -10.91 16.38 4.70
CA VAL A 58 -12.33 16.59 4.41
C VAL A 58 -13.18 16.02 5.54
N ASN A 59 -14.24 16.74 5.93
CA ASN A 59 -15.15 16.37 7.02
C ASN A 59 -14.43 16.14 8.37
N LEU A 60 -13.52 17.05 8.72
CA LEU A 60 -12.74 17.05 9.96
C LEU A 60 -13.44 17.82 11.09
N ASP A 61 -14.76 17.79 11.13
CA ASP A 61 -15.56 18.52 12.10
C ASP A 61 -15.33 18.00 13.53
N ASP A 62 -15.20 18.92 14.48
CA ASP A 62 -15.03 18.66 15.91
C ASP A 62 -13.93 17.63 16.25
N LEU A 63 -12.74 17.76 15.64
CA LEU A 63 -11.61 16.89 16.00
C LEU A 63 -11.31 16.97 17.51
N SER A 64 -11.10 15.79 18.09
CA SER A 64 -10.99 15.61 19.54
C SER A 64 -9.80 14.75 19.95
N ALA A 65 -9.33 13.84 19.11
CA ALA A 65 -8.21 12.95 19.41
C ALA A 65 -7.48 12.49 18.15
N LEU A 66 -6.21 12.07 18.33
CA LEU A 66 -5.44 11.34 17.33
C LEU A 66 -5.15 9.92 17.84
N HIS A 67 -5.23 8.96 16.93
CA HIS A 67 -4.94 7.55 17.16
C HIS A 67 -3.68 7.17 16.38
N PHE A 68 -2.68 6.65 17.09
CA PHE A 68 -1.38 6.26 16.52
C PHE A 68 -1.24 4.74 16.55
N SER A 69 -0.55 4.19 15.54
CA SER A 69 -0.17 2.77 15.56
C SER A 69 0.83 2.42 16.67
N ASP A 70 1.57 3.41 17.20
CA ASP A 70 2.37 3.26 18.42
C ASP A 70 1.71 4.05 19.56
N SER A 71 1.20 3.34 20.56
CA SER A 71 0.44 3.91 21.68
C SER A 71 1.28 4.73 22.65
N ARG A 72 2.61 4.75 22.52
CA ARG A 72 3.49 5.60 23.33
C ARG A 72 3.45 7.06 22.90
N ILE A 73 3.04 7.35 21.67
CA ILE A 73 2.84 8.72 21.18
C ILE A 73 1.56 9.29 21.79
N LYS A 74 1.64 10.54 22.27
CA LYS A 74 0.51 11.24 22.87
C LYS A 74 0.16 12.46 22.02
N ALA A 75 -1.13 12.76 21.92
CA ALA A 75 -1.60 13.98 21.27
C ALA A 75 -2.68 14.67 22.08
N GLU A 76 -2.65 16.00 22.11
CA GLU A 76 -3.67 16.85 22.69
C GLU A 76 -4.08 17.96 21.71
N PRO A 77 -5.38 18.30 21.58
CA PRO A 77 -5.80 19.44 20.79
C PRO A 77 -5.17 20.73 21.33
N VAL A 78 -4.70 21.61 20.44
CA VAL A 78 -4.28 22.96 20.84
C VAL A 78 -5.52 23.76 21.23
N ILE A 79 -5.45 24.40 22.39
CA ILE A 79 -6.50 25.26 22.91
C ILE A 79 -6.14 26.71 22.61
N LEU A 80 -7.00 27.40 21.86
CA LEU A 80 -6.88 28.82 21.59
C LEU A 80 -7.43 29.64 22.77
N PRO A 81 -6.78 30.76 23.12
CA PRO A 81 -7.28 31.64 24.17
C PRO A 81 -8.58 32.33 23.74
N GLU A 82 -9.31 32.84 24.74
CA GLU A 82 -10.48 33.69 24.49
C GLU A 82 -10.10 34.89 23.62
N SER A 83 -10.99 35.25 22.69
CA SER A 83 -10.85 36.41 21.81
C SER A 83 -12.13 37.24 21.81
N GLU A 84 -12.05 38.46 21.30
CA GLU A 84 -13.22 39.34 21.16
C GLU A 84 -14.38 38.68 20.38
N PHE A 85 -14.06 37.78 19.45
CA PHE A 85 -15.02 37.08 18.60
C PHE A 85 -15.47 35.72 19.15
N ARG A 86 -14.76 35.16 20.15
CA ARG A 86 -15.02 33.82 20.69
C ARG A 86 -14.76 33.77 22.19
N LYS A 87 -15.82 33.56 22.98
CA LYS A 87 -15.78 33.49 24.44
C LYS A 87 -15.31 32.11 24.92
N GLY A 88 -14.35 32.11 25.85
CA GLY A 88 -13.79 30.92 26.48
C GLY A 88 -12.71 30.19 25.65
N PRO A 89 -11.95 29.27 26.28
CA PRO A 89 -10.98 28.43 25.57
C PRO A 89 -11.70 27.51 24.57
N ILE A 90 -11.23 27.49 23.34
CA ILE A 90 -11.78 26.66 22.26
C ILE A 90 -10.69 25.79 21.64
N HIS A 91 -11.07 24.63 21.11
CA HIS A 91 -10.15 23.83 20.32
C HIS A 91 -9.78 24.60 19.05
N SER A 92 -8.52 24.50 18.63
CA SER A 92 -8.00 25.04 17.37
C SER A 92 -8.69 24.44 16.13
N GLY A 93 -9.41 23.33 16.30
CA GLY A 93 -9.93 22.49 15.24
C GLY A 93 -8.87 21.50 14.79
N ASN A 94 -7.91 21.99 13.99
CA ASN A 94 -6.99 21.12 13.25
C ASN A 94 -5.58 21.03 13.81
N LEU A 95 -5.26 21.75 14.90
CA LEU A 95 -3.89 21.81 15.43
C LEU A 95 -3.76 20.97 16.70
N PHE A 96 -2.80 20.05 16.72
CA PHE A 96 -2.55 19.14 17.84
C PHE A 96 -1.09 19.23 18.30
N LYS A 97 -0.85 19.18 19.62
CA LYS A 97 0.49 18.95 20.18
C LYS A 97 0.74 17.46 20.25
N ILE A 98 1.68 16.98 19.44
CA ILE A 98 2.11 15.58 19.40
C ILE A 98 3.41 15.44 20.21
N THR A 99 3.40 14.60 21.22
CA THR A 99 4.57 14.29 22.06
C THR A 99 5.09 12.91 21.74
N VAL A 100 6.35 12.83 21.33
CA VAL A 100 7.02 11.60 20.93
C VAL A 100 8.07 11.22 21.98
N PRO A 101 8.06 9.98 22.52
CA PRO A 101 9.10 9.50 23.42
C PRO A 101 10.49 9.54 22.78
N ALA A 102 11.54 9.81 23.57
CA ALA A 102 12.92 9.89 23.07
C ALA A 102 13.50 8.52 22.65
N ASP A 103 12.94 7.43 23.14
CA ASP A 103 13.32 6.05 22.83
C ASP A 103 12.49 5.45 21.69
N LEU A 104 11.58 6.22 21.08
CA LEU A 104 10.83 5.75 19.93
C LEU A 104 11.78 5.60 18.72
N PRO A 105 11.85 4.42 18.08
CA PRO A 105 12.71 4.23 16.91
C PRO A 105 12.31 5.12 15.74
N GLU A 106 13.29 5.48 14.90
CA GLU A 106 13.05 6.14 13.62
C GLU A 106 12.19 5.25 12.71
N GLY A 107 11.21 5.84 12.05
CA GLY A 107 10.33 5.13 11.13
C GLY A 107 8.96 5.77 10.99
N ILE A 108 8.08 5.12 10.24
CA ILE A 108 6.73 5.62 10.00
C ILE A 108 5.77 5.06 11.04
N VAL A 109 4.98 5.94 11.65
CA VAL A 109 3.78 5.57 12.41
C VAL A 109 2.53 5.97 11.64
N GLN A 110 1.47 5.21 11.79
CA GLN A 110 0.18 5.52 11.17
C GLN A 110 -0.65 6.38 12.13
N VAL A 111 -1.32 7.40 11.59
CA VAL A 111 -2.18 8.34 12.33
C VAL A 111 -3.59 8.33 11.75
N ARG A 112 -4.61 8.34 12.62
CA ARG A 112 -6.00 8.70 12.29
C ARG A 112 -6.46 9.82 13.22
N ALA A 113 -7.26 10.74 12.72
CA ALA A 113 -7.95 11.71 13.55
C ALA A 113 -9.36 11.22 13.90
N GLN A 114 -9.87 11.64 15.06
CA GLN A 114 -11.23 11.38 15.51
C GLN A 114 -12.00 12.68 15.63
N GLY A 115 -13.16 12.75 14.97
CA GLY A 115 -14.08 13.89 15.06
C GLY A 115 -15.55 13.46 15.04
N TYR A 116 -16.42 14.41 14.70
CA TYR A 116 -17.88 14.21 14.62
C TYR A 116 -18.26 13.06 13.68
N PHE A 117 -17.56 12.94 12.55
CA PHE A 117 -17.76 11.89 11.55
C PHE A 117 -16.89 10.63 11.78
N GLY A 118 -16.51 10.37 13.03
CA GLY A 118 -15.77 9.17 13.42
C GLY A 118 -14.27 9.27 13.20
N LEU A 119 -13.65 8.15 12.84
CA LEU A 119 -12.23 8.09 12.50
C LEU A 119 -12.01 8.50 11.04
N THR A 120 -10.87 9.13 10.76
CA THR A 120 -10.44 9.40 9.39
C THR A 120 -9.85 8.17 8.71
N THR A 121 -9.66 8.27 7.38
CA THR A 121 -8.59 7.53 6.69
C THR A 121 -7.22 7.76 7.35
N SER A 122 -6.29 6.86 7.12
CA SER A 122 -4.98 6.90 7.77
C SER A 122 -3.98 7.77 6.99
N ARG A 123 -3.03 8.38 7.71
CA ARG A 123 -1.84 9.02 7.12
C ARG A 123 -0.57 8.63 7.86
N PRO A 124 0.56 8.49 7.15
CA PRO A 124 1.85 8.26 7.78
C PRO A 124 2.38 9.55 8.42
N LEU A 125 2.96 9.41 9.61
CA LEU A 125 3.80 10.41 10.27
C LEU A 125 5.20 9.83 10.40
N TYR A 126 6.21 10.55 9.92
CA TYR A 126 7.59 10.09 10.04
C TYR A 126 8.19 10.49 11.38
N ILE A 127 8.71 9.53 12.13
CA ILE A 127 9.45 9.76 13.37
C ILE A 127 10.93 9.81 13.02
N VAL A 128 11.56 10.95 13.31
CA VAL A 128 12.99 11.17 13.17
C VAL A 128 13.68 10.78 14.46
N GLY A 129 14.77 10.02 14.38
CA GLY A 129 15.54 9.64 15.57
C GLY A 129 16.06 10.87 16.33
N LYS A 130 16.05 10.81 17.67
CA LYS A 130 16.39 11.94 18.57
C LYS A 130 17.75 12.60 18.33
N ASP A 131 18.69 11.87 17.71
CA ASP A 131 20.07 12.30 17.50
C ASP A 131 20.25 12.93 16.10
N HIS A 132 19.19 13.02 15.29
CA HIS A 132 19.19 13.66 13.97
C HIS A 132 18.68 15.10 14.05
N ALA A 133 19.16 15.95 13.14
CA ALA A 133 18.58 17.27 12.92
C ALA A 133 17.35 17.16 12.01
N LEU A 134 16.25 17.77 12.43
CA LEU A 134 15.03 17.92 11.63
C LEU A 134 14.91 19.39 11.20
N LEU A 135 14.92 19.63 9.89
CA LEU A 135 14.84 20.95 9.29
C LEU A 135 13.52 21.10 8.53
N ALA A 136 12.85 22.21 8.73
CA ALA A 136 11.70 22.60 7.93
C ALA A 136 12.16 23.48 6.77
N ASP A 137 11.49 23.36 5.64
CA ASP A 137 11.49 24.34 4.55
C ASP A 137 11.14 25.76 5.06
N ALA A 138 10.39 25.85 6.17
CA ALA A 138 10.09 27.06 6.93
C ALA A 138 9.49 28.22 6.10
N GLY A 139 9.00 27.96 4.89
CA GLY A 139 8.49 28.97 3.97
C GLY A 139 9.58 29.92 3.46
N ALA A 140 10.85 29.52 3.55
CA ALA A 140 11.92 30.23 2.89
C ALA A 140 11.76 30.04 1.39
N ILE A 141 11.60 31.14 0.64
CA ILE A 141 11.58 31.07 -0.83
C ILE A 141 12.99 30.67 -1.30
N HIS A 142 13.24 29.37 -1.41
CA HIS A 142 14.49 28.76 -1.87
C HIS A 142 14.39 28.22 -3.29
N HIS A 143 13.64 28.93 -4.14
CA HIS A 143 13.49 28.58 -5.55
C HIS A 143 14.68 28.94 -6.43
N GLU A 144 15.72 29.52 -5.83
CA GLU A 144 16.95 29.94 -6.50
C GLU A 144 18.14 29.41 -5.67
N ILE A 145 19.23 29.06 -6.34
CA ILE A 145 20.42 28.51 -5.67
C ILE A 145 21.03 29.50 -4.66
N GLU A 146 20.87 30.79 -4.88
CA GLU A 146 21.37 31.85 -4.00
C GLU A 146 20.64 31.91 -2.65
N THR A 147 19.36 31.51 -2.63
CA THR A 147 18.54 31.52 -1.42
C THR A 147 18.45 30.15 -0.74
N ALA A 148 19.10 29.12 -1.31
CA ALA A 148 19.11 27.77 -0.78
C ALA A 148 19.62 27.70 0.68
N PRO A 149 18.81 27.19 1.63
CA PRO A 149 19.25 26.88 2.99
C PRO A 149 20.27 25.74 2.99
N GLU A 150 21.11 25.71 4.02
CA GLU A 150 22.05 24.61 4.22
C GLU A 150 21.32 23.37 4.73
N LEU A 151 21.59 22.23 4.09
CA LEU A 151 21.20 20.90 4.56
C LEU A 151 22.47 20.15 5.01
N PRO A 152 22.75 20.10 6.33
CA PRO A 152 23.86 19.32 6.85
C PRO A 152 23.72 17.83 6.50
N LEU A 153 24.85 17.13 6.34
CA LEU A 153 24.85 15.69 6.16
C LEU A 153 24.14 15.00 7.34
N GLU A 154 23.38 13.94 7.03
CA GLU A 154 22.57 13.16 7.98
C GLU A 154 21.38 13.88 8.64
N ALA A 155 21.17 15.16 8.34
CA ALA A 155 19.93 15.85 8.68
C ALA A 155 18.79 15.41 7.75
N LEU A 156 17.56 15.50 8.26
CA LEU A 156 16.35 15.29 7.49
C LEU A 156 15.65 16.64 7.31
N ALA A 157 15.48 17.06 6.06
CA ALA A 157 14.66 18.20 5.70
C ALA A 157 13.24 17.73 5.33
N HIS A 158 12.23 18.53 5.66
CA HIS A 158 10.87 18.33 5.16
C HIS A 158 10.31 19.61 4.54
N GLY A 159 9.51 19.45 3.49
CA GLY A 159 8.83 20.55 2.79
C GLY A 159 7.65 20.04 1.99
N ASP A 160 7.00 20.93 1.25
CA ASP A 160 5.96 20.64 0.27
C ASP A 160 6.44 21.17 -1.07
N THR A 161 6.34 20.39 -2.16
CA THR A 161 6.74 20.93 -3.47
C THR A 161 5.84 22.08 -3.86
N ASP A 162 6.40 23.10 -4.49
CA ASP A 162 5.66 24.26 -4.99
C ASP A 162 5.38 24.19 -6.49
N ALA A 163 4.17 24.60 -6.88
CA ALA A 163 3.73 24.52 -8.27
C ALA A 163 4.60 25.41 -9.18
N SER A 164 5.10 24.84 -10.28
CA SER A 164 6.01 25.50 -11.24
C SER A 164 7.34 25.99 -10.63
N LYS A 165 7.78 25.41 -9.50
CA LYS A 165 9.00 25.77 -8.79
C LYS A 165 9.89 24.55 -8.52
N ILE A 166 11.12 24.82 -8.12
CA ILE A 166 12.11 23.83 -7.65
C ILE A 166 12.60 24.35 -6.31
N ASP A 167 12.65 23.51 -5.29
CA ASP A 167 13.20 23.88 -3.98
C ASP A 167 14.66 23.43 -3.91
N TYR A 168 15.57 24.39 -3.69
CA TYR A 168 17.01 24.13 -3.62
C TYR A 168 17.52 24.08 -2.19
N TRP A 169 18.21 22.99 -1.85
CA TRP A 169 18.99 22.85 -0.62
C TRP A 169 20.47 22.77 -0.96
N LYS A 170 21.35 23.41 -0.18
CA LYS A 170 22.80 23.37 -0.43
C LYS A 170 23.54 22.51 0.59
N PHE A 171 24.60 21.85 0.11
CA PHE A 171 25.48 21.01 0.93
C PHE A 171 26.93 21.14 0.47
N ALA A 172 27.87 20.92 1.38
CA ALA A 172 29.29 20.89 1.06
C ALA A 172 29.76 19.43 0.86
N ALA A 173 30.62 19.21 -0.13
CA ALA A 173 31.23 17.90 -0.38
C ALA A 173 32.71 18.03 -0.76
N LYS A 174 33.46 16.96 -0.50
CA LYS A 174 34.89 16.84 -0.86
C LYS A 174 35.06 16.01 -2.12
N LYS A 175 36.08 16.31 -2.92
CA LYS A 175 36.38 15.55 -4.14
C LYS A 175 36.47 14.06 -3.84
N GLY A 176 35.70 13.24 -4.57
CA GLY A 176 35.64 11.79 -4.41
C GLY A 176 34.75 11.31 -3.26
N GLN A 177 34.15 12.21 -2.47
CA GLN A 177 33.17 11.84 -1.46
C GLN A 177 31.89 11.34 -2.14
N ARG A 178 31.47 10.12 -1.78
CA ARG A 178 30.24 9.49 -2.23
C ARG A 178 29.11 9.81 -1.25
N LEU A 179 28.03 10.39 -1.73
CA LEU A 179 26.86 10.80 -0.96
C LEU A 179 25.60 10.24 -1.61
N LEU A 180 24.72 9.68 -0.80
CA LEU A 180 23.39 9.26 -1.22
C LEU A 180 22.39 10.35 -0.86
N ILE A 181 21.76 10.90 -1.89
CA ILE A 181 20.75 11.94 -1.78
C ILE A 181 19.41 11.29 -2.06
N HIS A 182 18.50 11.33 -1.10
CA HIS A 182 17.31 10.51 -1.10
C HIS A 182 16.09 11.32 -0.69
N CYS A 183 15.00 11.19 -1.45
CA CYS A 183 13.75 11.89 -1.17
C CYS A 183 12.61 10.90 -0.98
N GLN A 184 11.83 11.07 0.09
CA GLN A 184 10.64 10.28 0.36
C GLN A 184 9.40 11.13 0.13
N SER A 185 8.58 10.74 -0.83
CA SER A 185 7.27 11.32 -1.10
C SER A 185 6.23 10.21 -1.22
N GLU A 186 6.44 9.25 -2.12
CA GLU A 186 5.58 8.09 -2.27
C GLU A 186 5.48 7.30 -0.96
N ARG A 187 6.59 7.04 -0.25
CA ARG A 187 6.56 6.30 1.01
C ARG A 187 5.86 7.00 2.18
N ILE A 188 5.55 8.29 2.06
CA ILE A 188 4.77 9.06 3.04
C ILE A 188 3.38 9.46 2.51
N ASP A 189 2.86 8.70 1.53
CA ASP A 189 1.58 8.96 0.86
C ASP A 189 1.46 10.33 0.19
N SER A 190 2.56 11.03 -0.07
CA SER A 190 2.50 12.30 -0.80
C SER A 190 1.94 12.10 -2.20
N ARG A 191 1.26 13.12 -2.72
CA ARG A 191 0.87 13.20 -4.13
C ARG A 191 2.06 13.55 -5.03
N ALA A 192 3.14 14.09 -4.46
CA ALA A 192 4.34 14.41 -5.20
C ALA A 192 4.95 13.17 -5.85
N ASP A 193 5.23 13.29 -7.13
CA ASP A 193 6.11 12.42 -7.90
C ASP A 193 7.48 13.10 -7.94
N ALA A 194 8.19 13.04 -6.80
CA ALA A 194 9.38 13.86 -6.57
C ALA A 194 10.49 13.52 -7.57
N THR A 195 11.19 14.56 -8.03
CA THR A 195 12.38 14.46 -8.87
C THR A 195 13.51 15.20 -8.16
N LEU A 196 14.69 14.57 -8.14
CA LEU A 196 15.92 15.16 -7.63
C LEU A 196 16.81 15.59 -8.79
N THR A 197 17.49 16.72 -8.60
CA THR A 197 18.63 17.15 -9.42
C THR A 197 19.78 17.55 -8.51
N VAL A 198 21.01 17.25 -8.89
CA VAL A 198 22.21 17.83 -8.27
C VAL A 198 22.81 18.83 -9.25
N VAL A 199 23.03 20.05 -8.80
CA VAL A 199 23.65 21.12 -9.60
C VAL A 199 24.91 21.65 -8.91
N ASP A 200 25.88 22.14 -9.69
CA ASP A 200 27.04 22.86 -9.17
C ASP A 200 26.74 24.34 -8.89
N SER A 201 27.71 25.08 -8.35
CA SER A 201 27.57 26.51 -8.03
C SER A 201 27.34 27.44 -9.23
N SER A 202 27.44 26.93 -10.46
CA SER A 202 27.06 27.67 -11.67
C SER A 202 25.62 27.38 -12.14
N GLY A 203 24.90 26.52 -11.42
CA GLY A 203 23.57 26.04 -11.79
C GLY A 203 23.59 24.92 -12.83
N ARG A 204 24.75 24.34 -13.15
CA ARG A 204 24.85 23.25 -14.11
C ARG A 204 24.44 21.93 -13.46
N GLU A 205 23.43 21.28 -14.04
CA GLU A 205 23.00 19.94 -13.64
C GLU A 205 24.12 18.90 -13.86
N LEU A 206 24.37 18.12 -12.82
CA LEU A 206 25.35 17.05 -12.76
C LEU A 206 24.67 15.68 -12.82
N GLU A 207 23.60 15.51 -12.06
CA GLU A 207 22.84 14.25 -11.97
C GLU A 207 21.35 14.56 -11.74
N ARG A 208 20.49 13.62 -12.14
CA ARG A 208 19.04 13.66 -11.96
C ARG A 208 18.51 12.26 -11.72
N ASN A 209 17.54 12.13 -10.84
CA ASN A 209 16.78 10.89 -10.67
C ASN A 209 15.33 11.20 -10.29
N ARG A 210 14.42 10.31 -10.70
CA ARG A 210 12.98 10.37 -10.39
C ARG A 210 12.52 9.10 -9.71
N ASP A 211 12.86 7.95 -10.28
CA ASP A 211 12.38 6.65 -9.83
C ASP A 211 13.57 5.76 -9.46
N ALA A 212 13.82 5.57 -8.15
CA ALA A 212 14.81 4.63 -7.65
C ALA A 212 14.17 3.55 -6.76
N ILE A 213 13.33 3.97 -5.80
CA ILE A 213 12.62 3.11 -4.86
C ILE A 213 11.12 3.34 -5.03
N GLY A 214 10.49 2.52 -5.87
CA GLY A 214 9.18 2.89 -6.41
C GLY A 214 9.31 4.20 -7.19
N ARG A 215 8.54 5.23 -6.82
CA ARG A 215 8.63 6.59 -7.37
C ARG A 215 9.41 7.58 -6.51
N ASP A 216 10.06 7.10 -5.47
CA ASP A 216 10.94 7.95 -4.67
C ASP A 216 12.33 8.01 -5.32
N PRO A 217 12.86 9.22 -5.57
CA PRO A 217 14.15 9.39 -6.22
C PRO A 217 15.32 9.19 -5.25
N MET A 218 16.43 8.69 -5.79
CA MET A 218 17.72 8.62 -5.11
C MET A 218 18.85 8.91 -6.10
N ILE A 219 19.81 9.73 -5.69
CA ILE A 219 21.03 10.03 -6.44
C ILE A 219 22.23 9.53 -5.63
N ASP A 220 23.07 8.72 -6.27
CA ASP A 220 24.36 8.29 -5.75
C ASP A 220 25.48 9.20 -6.29
N PHE A 221 25.69 10.32 -5.62
CA PHE A 221 26.53 11.41 -6.07
C PHE A 221 27.98 11.22 -5.60
N THR A 222 28.93 11.24 -6.53
CA THR A 222 30.37 11.36 -6.19
C THR A 222 30.85 12.75 -6.56
N ALA A 223 31.24 13.55 -5.56
CA ALA A 223 31.60 14.93 -5.79
C ALA A 223 32.86 15.06 -6.68
N PRO A 224 32.80 15.75 -7.83
CA PRO A 224 33.93 15.85 -8.76
C PRO A 224 35.05 16.78 -8.26
N ALA A 225 34.74 17.68 -7.33
CA ALA A 225 35.67 18.64 -6.73
C ALA A 225 35.26 18.94 -5.28
N ASP A 226 36.15 19.59 -4.54
CA ASP A 226 35.78 20.23 -3.29
C ASP A 226 34.89 21.43 -3.59
N GLY A 227 33.73 21.55 -2.94
CA GLY A 227 32.86 22.69 -3.13
C GLY A 227 31.49 22.57 -2.51
N THR A 228 30.68 23.57 -2.80
CA THR A 228 29.25 23.61 -2.49
C THR A 228 28.47 23.12 -3.70
N TYR A 229 27.52 22.23 -3.43
CA TYR A 229 26.58 21.67 -4.39
C TYR A 229 25.15 21.97 -3.91
N TYR A 230 24.20 21.84 -4.82
CA TYR A 230 22.80 22.09 -4.52
C TYR A 230 21.98 20.89 -5.01
N VAL A 231 21.01 20.49 -4.20
CA VAL A 231 19.98 19.53 -4.59
C VAL A 231 18.68 20.28 -4.83
N GLY A 232 18.12 20.13 -6.03
CA GLY A 232 16.79 20.63 -6.37
C GLY A 232 15.75 19.54 -6.20
N VAL A 233 14.64 19.85 -5.54
CA VAL A 233 13.47 18.97 -5.34
C VAL A 233 12.25 19.60 -6.02
N PHE A 234 11.52 18.84 -6.83
CA PHE A 234 10.28 19.28 -7.46
C PHE A 234 9.40 18.09 -7.83
N ASP A 235 8.10 18.29 -7.97
CA ASP A 235 7.21 17.29 -8.57
C ASP A 235 7.50 17.16 -10.08
N PHE A 236 7.48 15.95 -10.64
CA PHE A 236 7.80 15.68 -12.05
C PHE A 236 6.96 16.50 -13.05
N LEU A 237 5.71 16.80 -12.71
CA LEU A 237 4.81 17.63 -13.50
C LEU A 237 4.76 19.08 -13.00
N TYR A 238 5.64 19.44 -12.07
CA TYR A 238 5.70 20.72 -11.37
C TYR A 238 4.38 21.08 -10.67
N ASN A 239 3.68 20.09 -10.11
CA ASN A 239 2.59 20.34 -9.18
C ASN A 239 3.11 20.69 -7.77
N GLY A 240 2.21 21.17 -6.92
CA GLY A 240 2.55 21.49 -5.55
C GLY A 240 1.35 21.76 -4.66
N GLY A 241 1.62 21.93 -3.37
CA GLY A 241 0.63 22.21 -2.33
C GLY A 241 0.76 21.32 -1.10
N ASP A 242 -0.14 21.49 -0.14
CA ASP A 242 -0.16 20.85 1.19
C ASP A 242 -0.32 19.32 1.22
N THR A 243 -0.45 18.69 0.05
CA THR A 243 -0.50 17.23 -0.14
C THR A 243 0.68 16.69 -0.94
N TYR A 244 1.66 17.56 -1.26
CA TYR A 244 2.86 17.28 -2.06
C TYR A 244 4.12 17.29 -1.19
N SER A 245 4.00 16.79 0.04
CA SER A 245 5.10 16.76 0.99
C SER A 245 6.28 15.88 0.54
N TYR A 246 7.47 16.22 1.02
CA TYR A 246 8.70 15.46 0.81
C TYR A 246 9.56 15.42 2.07
N LEU A 247 10.34 14.35 2.24
CA LEU A 247 11.43 14.23 3.21
C LEU A 247 12.74 14.03 2.46
N LEU A 248 13.70 14.95 2.61
CA LEU A 248 14.98 14.93 1.92
C LEU A 248 16.13 14.63 2.89
N THR A 249 17.01 13.72 2.50
CA THR A 249 18.25 13.44 3.22
C THR A 249 19.45 13.45 2.28
N ILE A 250 20.60 13.88 2.81
CA ILE A 250 21.91 13.76 2.16
C ILE A 250 22.81 13.00 3.12
N SER A 251 23.29 11.83 2.70
CA SER A 251 23.90 10.88 3.62
C SER A 251 25.16 10.23 3.07
N ALA A 252 26.15 10.01 3.93
CA ALA A 252 27.28 9.14 3.70
C ALA A 252 27.11 7.78 4.40
N ARG A 253 25.92 7.50 4.98
CA ARG A 253 25.63 6.23 5.64
C ARG A 253 25.66 5.05 4.66
N PRO A 254 25.90 3.84 5.18
CA PRO A 254 25.76 2.62 4.39
C PRO A 254 24.34 2.49 3.82
N TRP A 255 24.24 2.01 2.60
CA TRP A 255 22.97 1.68 1.97
C TRP A 255 23.03 0.29 1.37
N ILE A 256 22.08 -0.55 1.75
CA ILE A 256 21.88 -1.90 1.22
C ILE A 256 20.89 -1.77 0.05
N ASP A 257 21.36 -2.04 -1.16
CA ASP A 257 20.54 -2.09 -2.37
C ASP A 257 19.88 -3.46 -2.53
N ALA A 258 20.59 -4.55 -2.19
CA ALA A 258 20.08 -5.91 -2.23
C ALA A 258 20.80 -6.83 -1.24
N VAL A 259 20.16 -7.97 -0.94
CA VAL A 259 20.76 -9.07 -0.18
C VAL A 259 20.57 -10.35 -0.98
N PHE A 260 21.63 -11.14 -1.11
CA PHE A 260 21.57 -12.45 -1.76
C PHE A 260 22.06 -13.55 -0.81
N PRO A 261 21.27 -14.62 -0.57
CA PRO A 261 19.90 -14.84 -1.06
C PRO A 261 18.89 -13.84 -0.45
N PRO A 262 17.77 -13.52 -1.13
CA PRO A 262 16.79 -12.54 -0.66
C PRO A 262 15.82 -13.12 0.39
N ALA A 263 16.00 -14.38 0.76
CA ALA A 263 15.19 -15.08 1.75
C ALA A 263 16.01 -16.19 2.43
N GLY A 264 15.61 -16.56 3.65
CA GLY A 264 16.19 -17.67 4.37
C GLY A 264 15.12 -18.55 5.03
N GLN A 265 15.49 -19.79 5.35
CA GLN A 265 14.57 -20.75 5.97
C GLN A 265 14.24 -20.32 7.42
N GLN A 266 12.95 -20.35 7.78
CA GLN A 266 12.47 -19.96 9.10
C GLN A 266 13.26 -20.64 10.24
N GLY A 267 13.68 -19.84 11.22
CA GLY A 267 14.43 -20.30 12.39
C GLY A 267 15.88 -20.76 12.11
N GLN A 268 16.39 -20.59 10.90
CA GLN A 268 17.79 -20.91 10.54
C GLN A 268 18.66 -19.66 10.48
N VAL A 269 19.98 -19.87 10.42
CA VAL A 269 20.94 -18.80 10.09
C VAL A 269 21.28 -18.93 8.61
N MET A 270 21.08 -17.86 7.85
CA MET A 270 21.50 -17.79 6.45
C MET A 270 22.85 -17.09 6.31
N GLU A 271 23.73 -17.66 5.48
CA GLU A 271 24.88 -16.95 4.94
C GLU A 271 24.38 -16.07 3.79
N ALA A 272 24.62 -14.78 3.87
CA ALA A 272 24.16 -13.83 2.86
C ALA A 272 25.29 -12.87 2.47
N THR A 273 25.16 -12.29 1.29
CA THR A 273 26.01 -11.20 0.81
C THR A 273 25.15 -9.95 0.67
N LEU A 274 25.52 -8.89 1.37
CA LEU A 274 24.96 -7.57 1.17
C LEU A 274 25.57 -6.96 -0.10
N LEU A 275 24.74 -6.33 -0.91
CA LEU A 275 25.11 -5.58 -2.12
C LEU A 275 24.69 -4.14 -1.86
N GLY A 276 25.64 -3.20 -1.89
CA GLY A 276 25.31 -1.84 -1.43
C GLY A 276 26.38 -0.79 -1.69
N ARG A 277 26.26 0.31 -0.96
CA ARG A 277 27.10 1.51 -1.09
C ARG A 277 27.54 1.96 0.30
N ASN A 278 28.79 2.39 0.44
CA ASN A 278 29.36 2.82 1.72
C ASN A 278 29.25 1.75 2.83
N LEU A 279 29.31 0.46 2.47
CA LEU A 279 29.25 -0.67 3.38
C LEU A 279 30.52 -0.72 4.26
N PRO A 280 30.41 -0.61 5.60
CA PRO A 280 31.56 -0.65 6.48
C PRO A 280 32.22 -2.03 6.42
N GLY A 281 33.49 -2.07 6.02
CA GLY A 281 34.20 -3.34 5.82
C GLY A 281 33.81 -4.09 4.53
N GLY A 282 32.99 -3.48 3.68
CA GLY A 282 32.69 -4.00 2.35
C GLY A 282 33.90 -3.99 1.44
N SER A 283 33.90 -4.89 0.46
CA SER A 283 34.89 -4.94 -0.63
C SER A 283 34.24 -4.53 -1.95
N PRO A 284 34.99 -4.03 -2.95
CA PRO A 284 34.42 -3.77 -4.27
C PRO A 284 33.76 -5.04 -4.84
N GLY A 285 32.49 -4.94 -5.26
CA GLY A 285 31.79 -6.00 -5.96
C GLY A 285 32.25 -6.04 -7.42
N GLU A 286 33.14 -6.97 -7.78
CA GLU A 286 33.69 -7.06 -9.13
C GLU A 286 32.58 -7.11 -10.20
N GLY A 287 32.52 -6.08 -11.05
CA GLY A 287 31.52 -5.97 -12.12
C GLY A 287 30.10 -5.62 -11.67
N LEU A 288 29.83 -5.50 -10.36
CA LEU A 288 28.49 -5.20 -9.85
C LEU A 288 28.24 -3.69 -9.85
N SER A 289 27.16 -3.28 -10.53
CA SER A 289 26.72 -1.88 -10.53
C SER A 289 25.21 -1.78 -10.68
N ILE A 290 24.62 -0.71 -10.15
CA ILE A 290 23.24 -0.29 -10.40
C ILE A 290 23.31 1.11 -10.99
N ASP A 291 22.62 1.35 -12.10
CA ASP A 291 22.63 2.62 -12.84
C ASP A 291 24.06 3.11 -13.19
N GLY A 292 24.96 2.16 -13.46
CA GLY A 292 26.39 2.43 -13.73
C GLY A 292 27.20 2.85 -12.50
N LYS A 293 26.62 2.82 -11.29
CA LYS A 293 27.29 3.12 -10.03
C LYS A 293 27.79 1.81 -9.38
N PRO A 294 29.08 1.68 -9.08
CA PRO A 294 29.65 0.43 -8.57
C PRO A 294 29.14 0.10 -7.17
N LEU A 295 28.91 -1.17 -6.90
CA LEU A 295 28.51 -1.66 -5.58
C LEU A 295 29.68 -2.24 -4.80
N GLU A 296 29.54 -2.24 -3.49
CA GLU A 296 30.35 -2.99 -2.53
C GLU A 296 29.59 -4.26 -2.13
N THR A 297 30.35 -5.28 -1.72
CA THR A 297 29.82 -6.52 -1.16
C THR A 297 30.30 -6.72 0.27
N LEU A 298 29.42 -7.23 1.12
CA LEU A 298 29.75 -7.60 2.50
C LEU A 298 29.10 -8.95 2.87
N PRO A 299 29.88 -10.01 3.07
CA PRO A 299 29.38 -11.28 3.60
C PRO A 299 28.91 -11.12 5.05
N VAL A 300 27.73 -11.63 5.36
CA VAL A 300 27.09 -11.56 6.68
C VAL A 300 26.37 -12.86 7.03
N ARG A 301 26.11 -13.06 8.32
CA ARG A 301 25.27 -14.15 8.85
C ARG A 301 24.00 -13.55 9.43
N ILE A 302 22.85 -13.93 8.89
CA ILE A 302 21.56 -13.36 9.29
C ILE A 302 20.71 -14.46 9.93
N THR A 303 20.25 -14.22 11.15
CA THR A 303 19.29 -15.12 11.81
C THR A 303 17.89 -14.85 11.27
N VAL A 304 17.30 -15.86 10.64
CA VAL A 304 15.92 -15.81 10.14
C VAL A 304 14.97 -16.11 11.30
N PRO A 305 13.99 -15.26 11.59
CA PRO A 305 13.03 -15.52 12.65
C PRO A 305 12.13 -16.72 12.31
N ALA A 306 11.46 -17.27 13.34
CA ALA A 306 10.51 -18.37 13.18
C ALA A 306 9.16 -17.94 12.57
N GLY A 307 8.96 -16.64 12.36
CA GLY A 307 7.76 -16.06 11.80
C GLY A 307 8.00 -14.59 11.42
N PRO A 308 7.08 -13.98 10.67
CA PRO A 308 7.24 -12.62 10.18
C PRO A 308 7.23 -11.59 11.32
N ASP A 309 7.83 -10.44 11.05
CA ASP A 309 7.74 -9.28 11.94
C ASP A 309 6.28 -8.83 12.10
N ALA A 310 6.02 -8.10 13.19
CA ALA A 310 4.75 -7.40 13.34
C ALA A 310 4.53 -6.47 12.12
N PRO A 311 3.29 -6.38 11.59
CA PRO A 311 3.00 -5.51 10.48
C PRO A 311 3.46 -4.08 10.77
N ARG A 312 4.19 -3.50 9.82
CA ARG A 312 4.61 -2.10 9.83
C ARG A 312 4.05 -1.37 8.63
N PHE A 313 4.01 -0.05 8.70
CA PHE A 313 3.52 0.74 7.58
C PHE A 313 4.37 0.44 6.35
N ASN A 314 3.70 0.03 5.28
CA ASN A 314 4.32 -0.22 3.99
C ASN A 314 3.44 0.40 2.92
N SER A 315 4.07 1.23 2.10
CA SER A 315 3.42 2.01 1.06
C SER A 315 3.38 1.28 -0.31
N SER A 316 4.02 0.10 -0.38
CA SER A 316 3.96 -0.81 -1.53
C SER A 316 2.55 -1.37 -1.73
N ARG A 317 2.37 -2.06 -2.86
CA ARG A 317 1.10 -2.75 -3.15
C ARG A 317 0.75 -3.73 -2.03
N PRO A 318 -0.55 -3.92 -1.73
CA PRO A 318 -1.03 -4.82 -0.68
C PRO A 318 -0.42 -6.23 -0.73
N THR A 319 -0.31 -6.83 -1.92
CA THR A 319 0.26 -8.17 -2.12
C THR A 319 1.74 -8.28 -1.77
N HIS A 320 2.51 -7.20 -1.95
CA HIS A 320 3.91 -7.16 -1.52
C HIS A 320 3.99 -7.26 -0.01
N ALA A 321 3.16 -6.47 0.66
CA ALA A 321 3.13 -6.44 2.11
C ALA A 321 2.58 -7.74 2.72
N LEU A 322 1.88 -8.59 1.95
CA LEU A 322 1.36 -9.90 2.37
C LEU A 322 2.41 -11.03 2.39
N LEU A 323 3.54 -10.85 1.72
CA LEU A 323 4.63 -11.84 1.74
C LEU A 323 5.25 -11.93 3.15
N PRO A 324 5.45 -13.13 3.73
CA PRO A 324 6.14 -13.29 5.00
C PRO A 324 7.58 -12.79 4.91
N THR A 325 7.87 -11.71 5.64
CA THR A 325 9.17 -11.03 5.63
C THR A 325 9.59 -10.63 7.04
N PHE A 326 10.88 -10.37 7.19
CA PHE A 326 11.45 -9.72 8.36
C PHE A 326 12.42 -8.63 7.92
N SER A 327 12.58 -7.62 8.77
CA SER A 327 13.45 -6.49 8.50
C SER A 327 14.87 -6.75 8.96
N PHE A 328 15.82 -6.41 8.10
CA PHE A 328 17.24 -6.47 8.37
C PHE A 328 17.90 -5.10 8.17
N ARG A 329 18.90 -4.81 9.01
CA ARG A 329 19.79 -3.63 8.91
C ARG A 329 21.20 -4.06 9.28
N GLU A 330 22.19 -3.45 8.63
CA GLU A 330 23.60 -3.58 8.99
C GLU A 330 24.11 -2.22 9.49
N ALA A 331 24.65 -2.19 10.71
CA ALA A 331 25.03 -0.95 11.39
C ALA A 331 23.88 0.10 11.38
N ASN A 332 24.11 1.28 10.80
CA ASN A 332 23.14 2.37 10.68
C ASN A 332 22.59 2.53 9.25
N SER A 333 22.56 1.44 8.47
CA SER A 333 22.00 1.43 7.11
C SER A 333 20.49 1.66 7.07
N ASN A 334 19.96 1.78 5.85
CA ASN A 334 18.53 1.56 5.57
C ASN A 334 18.08 0.15 5.99
N SER A 335 16.78 0.01 6.24
CA SER A 335 16.10 -1.28 6.41
C SER A 335 15.82 -1.90 5.05
N ILE A 336 16.02 -3.21 4.94
CA ILE A 336 15.57 -4.03 3.82
C ILE A 336 14.72 -5.20 4.35
N ASP A 337 13.73 -5.62 3.57
CA ASP A 337 12.91 -6.79 3.90
C ASP A 337 13.45 -8.05 3.22
N LEU A 338 13.58 -9.10 4.00
CA LEU A 338 14.04 -10.41 3.55
C LEU A 338 12.92 -11.42 3.74
N GLY A 339 12.75 -12.30 2.76
CA GLY A 339 11.70 -13.32 2.78
C GLY A 339 11.95 -14.39 3.84
N ILE A 340 10.87 -14.93 4.38
CA ILE A 340 10.89 -16.12 5.23
C ILE A 340 10.42 -17.31 4.40
N ALA A 341 11.31 -18.29 4.27
CA ALA A 341 11.07 -19.54 3.56
C ALA A 341 10.57 -20.63 4.51
N GLU A 342 9.61 -21.44 4.04
CA GLU A 342 9.07 -22.58 4.79
C GLU A 342 9.83 -23.88 4.49
N ALA A 343 10.47 -23.96 3.31
CA ALA A 343 11.29 -25.08 2.88
C ALA A 343 12.78 -24.68 2.75
N PRO A 344 13.71 -25.66 2.59
CA PRO A 344 15.13 -25.36 2.44
C PRO A 344 15.40 -24.41 1.27
N VAL A 345 16.18 -23.36 1.53
CA VAL A 345 16.60 -22.37 0.53
C VAL A 345 17.86 -22.85 -0.18
N ILE A 346 17.82 -22.89 -1.50
CA ILE A 346 18.93 -23.29 -2.38
C ILE A 346 19.36 -22.03 -3.16
N PRO A 347 20.45 -21.35 -2.77
CA PRO A 347 21.01 -20.29 -3.58
C PRO A 347 21.60 -20.89 -4.86
N VAL A 348 21.27 -20.31 -6.01
CA VAL A 348 21.77 -20.70 -7.32
C VAL A 348 22.45 -19.49 -7.95
N GLU A 349 23.67 -19.71 -8.41
CA GLU A 349 24.38 -18.79 -9.31
C GLU A 349 24.09 -19.23 -10.75
N ASN A 350 23.93 -18.30 -11.68
CA ASN A 350 23.73 -18.65 -13.08
C ASN A 350 25.01 -19.30 -13.64
N ASP A 351 24.96 -20.62 -13.81
CA ASP A 351 26.00 -21.42 -14.44
C ASP A 351 25.45 -22.12 -15.69
N ALA A 352 26.34 -22.64 -16.53
CA ALA A 352 25.92 -23.29 -17.79
C ALA A 352 25.13 -24.60 -17.59
N THR A 353 24.94 -25.07 -16.35
CA THR A 353 24.28 -26.34 -16.03
C THR A 353 22.93 -26.12 -15.36
N ILE A 354 21.89 -26.73 -15.91
CA ILE A 354 20.54 -26.65 -15.36
C ILE A 354 20.49 -27.38 -13.99
N PRO A 355 20.25 -26.67 -12.86
CA PRO A 355 20.26 -27.30 -11.55
C PRO A 355 19.11 -28.29 -11.38
N THR A 356 19.39 -29.43 -10.74
CA THR A 356 18.36 -30.38 -10.33
C THR A 356 18.07 -30.21 -8.83
N VAL A 357 16.82 -29.92 -8.50
CA VAL A 357 16.35 -29.67 -7.13
C VAL A 357 15.38 -30.75 -6.65
N THR A 358 15.15 -30.81 -5.33
CA THR A 358 14.26 -31.80 -4.69
C THR A 358 13.17 -31.10 -3.88
N PRO A 359 11.89 -31.17 -4.32
CA PRO A 359 10.77 -30.63 -3.56
C PRO A 359 10.53 -31.35 -2.22
N PRO A 360 10.06 -30.66 -1.17
CA PRO A 360 9.81 -29.21 -1.14
C PRO A 360 11.13 -28.43 -1.02
N CYS A 361 11.29 -27.41 -1.86
CA CYS A 361 12.46 -26.54 -1.86
C CYS A 361 12.09 -25.13 -2.31
N GLU A 362 12.97 -24.18 -1.99
CA GLU A 362 12.85 -22.81 -2.46
C GLU A 362 14.18 -22.35 -3.04
N ILE A 363 14.17 -21.87 -4.28
CA ILE A 363 15.37 -21.49 -5.01
C ILE A 363 15.53 -19.99 -4.88
N ALA A 364 16.71 -19.53 -4.47
CA ALA A 364 17.10 -18.13 -4.48
C ALA A 364 18.02 -17.90 -5.67
N ALA A 365 17.56 -17.13 -6.65
CA ALA A 365 18.27 -16.91 -7.91
C ALA A 365 18.14 -15.45 -8.36
N ARG A 366 18.81 -15.09 -9.46
CA ARG A 366 18.91 -13.72 -9.98
C ARG A 366 19.05 -13.75 -11.49
N PHE A 367 18.38 -12.81 -12.16
CA PHE A 367 18.66 -12.51 -13.56
C PHE A 367 19.95 -11.71 -13.62
N ASP A 368 21.06 -12.35 -14.02
CA ASP A 368 22.41 -11.80 -13.92
C ASP A 368 22.70 -10.78 -15.03
N ALA A 369 22.08 -10.95 -16.20
CA ALA A 369 22.27 -10.10 -17.37
C ALA A 369 20.95 -9.84 -18.11
N ASP A 370 20.96 -8.83 -18.99
CA ASP A 370 19.81 -8.57 -19.84
C ASP A 370 19.50 -9.78 -20.75
N GLY A 371 18.22 -10.13 -20.83
CA GLY A 371 17.71 -11.29 -21.57
C GLY A 371 18.00 -12.64 -20.92
N ASP A 372 18.48 -12.66 -19.68
CA ASP A 372 18.71 -13.89 -18.92
C ASP A 372 17.40 -14.62 -18.61
N SER A 373 17.48 -15.94 -18.57
CA SER A 373 16.37 -16.83 -18.23
C SER A 373 16.92 -18.06 -17.51
N ASP A 374 16.27 -18.45 -16.43
CA ASP A 374 16.71 -19.55 -15.59
C ASP A 374 15.89 -20.81 -15.85
N GLU A 375 16.53 -21.97 -15.76
CA GLU A 375 15.89 -23.27 -15.84
C GLU A 375 16.23 -24.13 -14.62
N PHE A 376 15.25 -24.88 -14.11
CA PHE A 376 15.42 -25.81 -13.00
C PHE A 376 14.76 -27.14 -13.32
N ARG A 377 15.33 -28.25 -12.84
CA ARG A 377 14.75 -29.59 -13.00
C ARG A 377 14.41 -30.22 -11.66
N PHE A 378 13.36 -31.03 -11.63
CA PHE A 378 13.05 -31.86 -10.48
C PHE A 378 12.35 -33.15 -10.89
N LEU A 379 12.43 -34.17 -10.03
CA LEU A 379 11.70 -35.43 -10.20
C LEU A 379 10.32 -35.33 -9.55
N ALA A 380 9.27 -35.45 -10.36
CA ALA A 380 7.89 -35.48 -9.93
C ALA A 380 7.37 -36.92 -9.81
N LYS A 381 6.38 -37.11 -8.94
CA LYS A 381 5.64 -38.38 -8.80
C LYS A 381 4.25 -38.25 -9.43
N LYS A 382 3.86 -39.25 -10.22
CA LYS A 382 2.56 -39.32 -10.88
C LYS A 382 1.41 -39.16 -9.88
N GLY A 383 0.46 -38.31 -10.22
CA GLY A 383 -0.75 -38.05 -9.43
C GLY A 383 -0.55 -37.02 -8.30
N VAL A 384 0.69 -36.62 -8.00
CA VAL A 384 0.96 -35.54 -7.05
C VAL A 384 0.73 -34.19 -7.73
N THR A 385 -0.02 -33.31 -7.07
CA THR A 385 -0.21 -31.92 -7.50
C THR A 385 0.92 -31.07 -6.95
N TYR A 386 1.74 -30.54 -7.85
CA TYR A 386 2.79 -29.60 -7.52
C TYR A 386 2.26 -28.17 -7.66
N TRP A 387 2.72 -27.32 -6.75
CA TRP A 387 2.58 -25.87 -6.78
C TRP A 387 3.96 -25.26 -6.98
N VAL A 388 4.06 -24.32 -7.91
CA VAL A 388 5.28 -23.60 -8.23
C VAL A 388 4.97 -22.12 -8.23
N GLU A 389 5.53 -21.38 -7.29
CA GLU A 389 5.29 -19.94 -7.12
C GLU A 389 6.61 -19.18 -7.20
N ILE A 390 6.61 -18.11 -7.98
CA ILE A 390 7.71 -17.15 -8.01
C ILE A 390 7.36 -15.89 -7.23
N MET A 391 8.33 -15.42 -6.47
CA MET A 391 8.28 -14.19 -5.69
C MET A 391 9.49 -13.34 -6.07
N GLY A 392 9.27 -12.25 -6.81
CA GLY A 392 10.29 -11.25 -7.07
C GLY A 392 9.70 -9.84 -7.19
N ASP A 393 8.49 -9.70 -7.76
CA ASP A 393 7.73 -8.46 -7.67
C ASP A 393 7.39 -8.13 -6.22
N ARG A 394 6.94 -9.10 -5.43
CA ARG A 394 6.64 -8.90 -3.99
C ARG A 394 7.89 -8.73 -3.11
N LEU A 395 9.09 -9.09 -3.60
CA LEU A 395 10.35 -8.92 -2.86
C LEU A 395 11.03 -7.57 -3.19
N SER A 396 11.27 -7.30 -4.47
CA SER A 396 12.02 -6.12 -4.92
C SER A 396 11.22 -5.20 -5.84
N GLY A 397 10.20 -5.72 -6.53
CA GLY A 397 9.44 -4.98 -7.53
C GLY A 397 10.22 -4.69 -8.82
N LYS A 398 11.39 -5.32 -9.00
CA LYS A 398 12.33 -5.04 -10.11
C LYS A 398 12.20 -5.99 -11.30
N ILE A 399 11.39 -7.04 -11.18
CA ILE A 399 11.22 -8.06 -12.22
C ILE A 399 9.75 -8.26 -12.59
N ASP A 400 9.54 -8.87 -13.75
CA ASP A 400 8.25 -9.28 -14.29
C ASP A 400 8.34 -10.77 -14.68
N PRO A 401 8.10 -11.69 -13.72
CA PRO A 401 8.42 -13.10 -13.91
C PRO A 401 7.32 -13.89 -14.63
N TYR A 402 7.70 -14.59 -15.68
CA TYR A 402 6.88 -15.55 -16.40
C TYR A 402 7.32 -17.00 -16.11
N LEU A 403 6.37 -17.87 -15.76
CA LEU A 403 6.64 -19.27 -15.41
C LEU A 403 6.15 -20.25 -16.46
N ILE A 404 6.99 -21.23 -16.80
CA ILE A 404 6.65 -22.36 -17.66
C ILE A 404 7.03 -23.67 -16.96
N ALA A 405 6.09 -24.60 -16.83
CA ALA A 405 6.37 -25.99 -16.47
C ALA A 405 6.27 -26.89 -17.69
N GLU A 406 7.30 -27.70 -17.90
CA GLU A 406 7.39 -28.66 -18.98
C GLU A 406 7.69 -30.06 -18.46
N LYS A 407 7.02 -31.03 -19.07
CA LYS A 407 7.32 -32.44 -18.92
C LYS A 407 8.52 -32.79 -19.79
N VAL A 408 9.52 -33.44 -19.19
CA VAL A 408 10.68 -33.96 -19.93
C VAL A 408 10.44 -35.42 -20.30
N THR A 409 10.61 -35.75 -21.57
CA THR A 409 10.60 -37.13 -22.07
C THR A 409 11.91 -37.43 -22.76
N LYS A 410 12.55 -38.55 -22.39
CA LYS A 410 13.80 -39.02 -22.98
C LYS A 410 13.51 -40.14 -23.96
N ALA A 411 13.94 -39.97 -25.21
CA ALA A 411 13.93 -41.05 -26.21
C ALA A 411 15.05 -42.06 -25.92
N ALA A 412 15.00 -43.22 -26.60
CA ALA A 412 15.96 -44.30 -26.37
C ALA A 412 17.41 -43.93 -26.75
N ASP A 413 17.60 -42.93 -27.60
CA ASP A 413 18.90 -42.36 -28.00
C ASP A 413 19.39 -41.25 -27.04
N GLY A 414 18.63 -40.94 -25.99
CA GLY A 414 18.93 -39.90 -25.02
C GLY A 414 18.43 -38.50 -25.41
N ALA A 415 17.79 -38.33 -26.57
CA ALA A 415 17.22 -37.04 -26.95
C ALA A 415 16.05 -36.65 -26.02
N GLU A 416 16.06 -35.42 -25.52
CA GLU A 416 15.00 -34.87 -24.69
C GLU A 416 13.96 -34.12 -25.54
N THR A 417 12.68 -34.33 -25.22
CA THR A 417 11.57 -33.50 -25.70
C THR A 417 10.87 -32.85 -24.52
N PHE A 418 10.53 -31.58 -24.67
CA PHE A 418 9.83 -30.78 -23.66
C PHE A 418 8.39 -30.55 -24.11
N ALA A 419 7.43 -30.93 -23.25
CA ALA A 419 6.03 -30.68 -23.50
C ALA A 419 5.49 -29.76 -22.41
N LYS A 420 5.04 -28.55 -22.80
CA LYS A 420 4.44 -27.59 -21.86
C LYS A 420 3.20 -28.17 -21.20
N VAL A 421 3.23 -28.18 -19.87
CA VAL A 421 2.15 -28.66 -18.99
C VAL A 421 1.31 -27.48 -18.52
N ARG A 422 1.98 -26.40 -18.13
CA ARG A 422 1.36 -25.18 -17.63
C ARG A 422 2.28 -24.00 -17.86
N GLU A 423 1.69 -22.83 -18.04
CA GLU A 423 2.37 -21.56 -17.92
C GLU A 423 1.46 -20.59 -17.18
N ALA A 424 2.05 -19.60 -16.55
CA ALA A 424 1.32 -18.47 -16.00
C ALA A 424 2.19 -17.22 -16.05
N ASP A 425 1.46 -16.12 -16.05
CA ASP A 425 1.94 -14.75 -15.92
C ASP A 425 1.18 -14.10 -14.75
N ASP A 426 1.56 -12.88 -14.37
CA ASP A 426 0.82 -11.90 -13.57
C ASP A 426 -0.39 -12.42 -12.77
N SER A 427 -0.33 -12.27 -11.45
CA SER A 427 -1.51 -12.41 -10.61
C SER A 427 -2.36 -11.15 -10.61
N SER A 428 -3.58 -11.24 -11.13
CA SER A 428 -4.53 -10.12 -11.20
C SER A 428 -5.00 -9.60 -9.82
N GLY A 429 -4.69 -10.32 -8.72
CA GLY A 429 -5.22 -10.02 -7.40
C GLY A 429 -6.74 -10.18 -7.28
N LYS A 430 -7.27 -10.05 -6.06
CA LYS A 430 -8.72 -10.17 -5.77
C LYS A 430 -9.39 -8.86 -5.38
N GLY A 431 -8.69 -7.74 -5.49
CA GLY A 431 -9.20 -6.41 -5.11
C GLY A 431 -10.13 -5.73 -6.12
N GLY A 432 -10.34 -6.35 -7.28
CA GLY A 432 -11.16 -5.77 -8.35
C GLY A 432 -10.54 -4.49 -8.91
N THR A 433 -11.39 -3.55 -9.36
CA THR A 433 -10.91 -2.30 -10.00
C THR A 433 -10.68 -1.14 -9.03
N THR A 434 -10.96 -1.34 -7.74
CA THR A 434 -10.98 -0.28 -6.73
C THR A 434 -9.99 -0.50 -5.58
N PHE A 435 -9.36 -1.68 -5.54
CA PHE A 435 -8.26 -1.98 -4.66
C PHE A 435 -7.20 -2.73 -5.46
N ASP A 436 -6.10 -2.05 -5.80
CA ASP A 436 -5.02 -2.68 -6.57
C ASP A 436 -4.28 -3.66 -5.67
N ALA A 437 -4.58 -4.94 -5.83
CA ALA A 437 -3.89 -6.06 -5.20
C ALA A 437 -3.26 -6.98 -6.25
N ALA A 438 -2.97 -6.46 -7.45
CA ALA A 438 -2.27 -7.22 -8.46
C ALA A 438 -0.79 -7.39 -8.10
N SER A 439 -0.15 -8.40 -8.66
CA SER A 439 1.30 -8.59 -8.61
C SER A 439 1.77 -9.19 -9.92
N ARG A 440 2.98 -8.85 -10.32
CA ARG A 440 3.64 -9.54 -11.44
C ARG A 440 4.13 -10.94 -11.08
N ASP A 441 4.18 -11.23 -9.78
CA ASP A 441 4.41 -12.59 -9.33
C ASP A 441 3.28 -13.52 -9.75
N THR A 442 3.62 -14.77 -10.04
CA THR A 442 2.68 -15.77 -10.50
C THR A 442 2.93 -17.13 -9.89
N ALA A 443 1.93 -18.00 -10.00
CA ALA A 443 2.02 -19.39 -9.57
C ALA A 443 1.33 -20.30 -10.57
N ILE A 444 1.90 -21.50 -10.75
CA ILE A 444 1.33 -22.58 -11.55
C ILE A 444 1.06 -23.79 -10.66
N SER A 445 -0.01 -24.50 -11.01
CA SER A 445 -0.35 -25.79 -10.41
C SER A 445 -0.62 -26.83 -11.48
N PHE A 446 -0.08 -28.03 -11.29
CA PHE A 446 -0.34 -29.16 -12.16
C PHE A 446 -0.22 -30.48 -11.41
N ALA A 447 -1.08 -31.44 -11.75
CA ALA A 447 -0.91 -32.84 -11.34
C ALA A 447 0.08 -33.51 -12.31
N ALA A 448 1.17 -34.06 -11.78
CA ALA A 448 2.13 -34.78 -12.59
C ALA A 448 1.48 -36.03 -13.22
N ASP A 449 1.65 -36.22 -14.52
CA ASP A 449 1.02 -37.32 -15.27
C ASP A 449 1.95 -38.55 -15.41
N GLN A 450 3.22 -38.39 -15.00
CA GLN A 450 4.23 -39.44 -14.95
C GLN A 450 5.10 -39.33 -13.70
N ASP A 451 5.69 -40.46 -13.31
CA ASP A 451 6.92 -40.44 -12.52
C ASP A 451 8.04 -40.04 -13.46
N GLY A 452 8.74 -38.94 -13.18
CA GLY A 452 9.79 -38.50 -14.08
C GLY A 452 10.18 -37.05 -13.90
N GLU A 453 11.04 -36.59 -14.80
CA GLU A 453 11.62 -35.26 -14.73
C GLU A 453 10.68 -34.21 -15.33
N TYR A 454 10.59 -33.08 -14.63
CA TYR A 454 9.96 -31.86 -15.09
C TYR A 454 10.97 -30.72 -15.06
N ARG A 455 10.80 -29.78 -15.97
CA ARG A 455 11.59 -28.54 -16.07
C ARG A 455 10.69 -27.35 -15.75
N ILE A 456 11.21 -26.42 -14.94
CA ILE A 456 10.64 -25.10 -14.72
C ILE A 456 11.55 -24.09 -15.41
N SER A 457 10.99 -23.29 -16.30
CA SER A 457 11.66 -22.12 -16.89
C SER A 457 11.09 -20.85 -16.28
N VAL A 458 11.99 -19.93 -15.95
CA VAL A 458 11.69 -18.63 -15.36
C VAL A 458 12.26 -17.55 -16.27
N ILE A 459 11.41 -16.63 -16.73
CA ILE A 459 11.77 -15.58 -17.67
C ILE A 459 11.43 -14.23 -17.06
N ASN A 460 12.33 -13.25 -17.13
CA ASN A 460 12.00 -11.86 -16.82
C ASN A 460 11.49 -11.16 -18.08
N GLN A 461 10.21 -10.80 -18.13
CA GLN A 461 9.60 -10.13 -19.29
C GLN A 461 10.13 -8.71 -19.53
N PHE A 462 10.73 -8.11 -18.51
CA PHE A 462 11.47 -6.86 -18.67
C PHE A 462 12.75 -7.01 -19.46
N ALA A 463 13.22 -8.25 -19.64
CA ALA A 463 14.48 -8.60 -20.27
C ALA A 463 15.69 -7.90 -19.63
N SER A 464 15.53 -7.37 -18.42
CA SER A 464 16.60 -6.74 -17.65
C SER A 464 17.28 -7.77 -16.76
N GLY A 465 18.54 -7.53 -16.44
CA GLY A 465 19.26 -8.24 -15.39
C GLY A 465 20.09 -7.29 -14.53
N GLY A 466 20.56 -7.78 -13.39
CA GLY A 466 21.40 -6.99 -12.50
C GLY A 466 21.41 -7.47 -11.06
N PRO A 467 22.27 -6.88 -10.21
CA PRO A 467 22.52 -7.35 -8.85
C PRO A 467 21.29 -7.31 -7.92
N ASP A 468 20.29 -6.49 -8.22
CA ASP A 468 19.03 -6.33 -7.47
C ASP A 468 17.81 -7.04 -8.12
N GLN A 469 18.02 -7.78 -9.21
CA GLN A 469 16.97 -8.52 -9.93
C GLN A 469 16.87 -9.98 -9.46
N HIS A 470 16.81 -10.15 -8.13
CA HIS A 470 16.69 -11.44 -7.49
C HIS A 470 15.23 -11.89 -7.37
N TYR A 471 15.05 -13.21 -7.25
CA TYR A 471 13.75 -13.82 -6.96
C TYR A 471 13.90 -15.06 -6.08
N ARG A 472 12.76 -15.51 -5.58
CA ARG A 472 12.56 -16.74 -4.83
C ARG A 472 11.55 -17.60 -5.60
N LEU A 473 11.88 -18.86 -5.89
CA LEU A 473 10.99 -19.82 -6.56
C LEU A 473 10.70 -20.99 -5.62
N ALA A 474 9.47 -21.09 -5.12
CA ALA A 474 9.03 -22.20 -4.29
C ALA A 474 8.47 -23.35 -5.15
N ILE A 475 8.89 -24.58 -4.86
CA ILE A 475 8.35 -25.81 -5.48
C ILE A 475 7.98 -26.78 -4.37
N HIS A 476 6.70 -27.13 -4.26
CA HIS A 476 6.20 -28.08 -3.26
C HIS A 476 4.92 -28.78 -3.70
N GLU A 477 4.50 -29.80 -2.96
CA GLU A 477 3.13 -30.31 -3.05
C GLU A 477 2.16 -29.22 -2.56
N ALA A 478 0.95 -29.14 -3.13
CA ALA A 478 -0.03 -28.11 -2.77
C ALA A 478 -0.30 -28.08 -1.25
N ARG A 479 -0.23 -26.89 -0.66
CA ARG A 479 -0.51 -26.61 0.77
C ARG A 479 -1.65 -25.59 0.87
N PRO A 480 -2.91 -26.03 0.72
CA PRO A 480 -4.04 -25.10 0.66
C PRO A 480 -4.12 -24.18 1.89
N ASP A 481 -4.18 -22.87 1.67
CA ASP A 481 -4.37 -21.85 2.72
C ASP A 481 -5.19 -20.66 2.20
N PHE A 482 -5.44 -19.67 3.05
CA PHE A 482 -6.05 -18.41 2.65
C PHE A 482 -5.52 -17.22 3.45
N GLN A 483 -5.63 -16.04 2.85
CA GLN A 483 -5.39 -14.76 3.49
C GLN A 483 -6.63 -13.89 3.42
N LEU A 484 -6.78 -12.96 4.38
CA LEU A 484 -7.92 -12.05 4.45
C LEU A 484 -7.47 -10.59 4.38
N LEU A 485 -8.16 -9.82 3.55
CA LEU A 485 -7.97 -8.36 3.45
C LEU A 485 -9.27 -7.63 3.78
N ALA A 486 -9.25 -6.79 4.80
CA ALA A 486 -10.32 -5.85 5.11
C ALA A 486 -10.12 -4.55 4.32
N VAL A 487 -10.96 -4.32 3.30
CA VAL A 487 -10.81 -3.17 2.40
C VAL A 487 -11.61 -1.99 2.94
N LEU A 488 -10.88 -0.93 3.28
CA LEU A 488 -11.36 0.34 3.80
C LEU A 488 -11.77 1.26 2.64
N GLU A 489 -12.89 0.88 2.05
CA GLU A 489 -13.50 1.51 0.90
C GLU A 489 -14.94 1.91 1.24
N ARG A 490 -15.34 3.05 0.68
CA ARG A 490 -16.70 3.52 0.80
C ARG A 490 -17.66 2.63 0.02
N PRO A 491 -18.79 2.19 0.61
CA PRO A 491 -19.76 1.40 -0.12
C PRO A 491 -20.48 2.24 -1.19
N TYR A 492 -20.99 1.56 -2.22
CA TYR A 492 -21.83 2.11 -3.28
C TYR A 492 -21.15 3.24 -4.09
N LEU A 493 -20.06 2.90 -4.76
CA LEU A 493 -19.33 3.81 -5.64
C LEU A 493 -20.00 3.89 -7.01
N GLU A 494 -19.99 5.09 -7.62
CA GLU A 494 -20.31 5.20 -9.03
C GLU A 494 -19.18 4.61 -9.88
N ALA A 495 -19.46 4.34 -11.16
CA ALA A 495 -18.46 3.83 -12.07
C ALA A 495 -17.20 4.73 -12.06
N ASN A 496 -16.03 4.10 -11.94
CA ASN A 496 -14.71 4.72 -11.90
C ASN A 496 -14.37 5.57 -10.66
N GLN A 497 -15.30 5.78 -9.72
CA GLN A 497 -14.97 6.40 -8.44
C GLN A 497 -14.33 5.39 -7.49
N VAL A 498 -13.38 5.86 -6.68
CA VAL A 498 -12.80 5.08 -5.58
C VAL A 498 -12.57 6.00 -4.40
N TYR A 499 -13.22 5.75 -3.27
CA TYR A 499 -13.07 6.55 -2.06
C TYR A 499 -12.68 5.65 -0.90
N SER A 500 -11.59 5.97 -0.22
CA SER A 500 -11.25 5.28 1.04
C SER A 500 -12.11 5.82 2.17
N SER A 501 -12.41 4.99 3.16
CA SER A 501 -13.20 5.40 4.32
C SER A 501 -12.84 4.58 5.55
N ALA A 502 -13.08 5.14 6.73
CA ALA A 502 -13.20 4.35 7.95
C ALA A 502 -14.69 4.10 8.23
N PRO A 503 -15.10 2.86 8.57
CA PRO A 503 -16.48 2.55 8.94
C PRO A 503 -17.00 3.41 10.11
N LEU A 504 -18.13 4.10 9.88
CA LEU A 504 -18.87 4.87 10.89
C LEU A 504 -20.29 4.33 11.06
N LEU A 505 -20.62 3.93 12.28
CA LEU A 505 -21.97 3.59 12.72
C LEU A 505 -22.66 4.78 13.38
N ARG A 506 -23.85 5.12 12.89
CA ARG A 506 -24.78 6.00 13.61
C ARG A 506 -25.72 5.16 14.47
N GLN A 507 -26.28 5.72 15.52
CA GLN A 507 -27.25 5.01 16.37
C GLN A 507 -28.39 4.41 15.54
N GLY A 508 -28.63 3.11 15.75
CA GLY A 508 -29.65 2.35 15.02
C GLY A 508 -29.37 2.20 13.53
N GLY A 509 -28.12 2.34 13.08
CA GLY A 509 -27.67 2.20 11.70
C GLY A 509 -26.74 1.01 11.49
N THR A 510 -26.30 0.85 10.24
CA THR A 510 -25.37 -0.19 9.82
C THR A 510 -24.19 0.39 9.03
N ALA A 511 -23.06 -0.33 9.04
CA ALA A 511 -21.89 -0.01 8.23
C ALA A 511 -21.30 -1.31 7.67
N PRO A 512 -21.09 -1.42 6.34
CA PRO A 512 -20.45 -2.59 5.75
C PRO A 512 -18.92 -2.46 5.75
N LEU A 513 -18.23 -3.60 5.81
CA LEU A 513 -16.79 -3.73 5.57
C LEU A 513 -16.55 -4.88 4.61
N LYS A 514 -15.91 -4.58 3.48
CA LYS A 514 -15.56 -5.55 2.46
C LYS A 514 -14.37 -6.38 2.93
N ILE A 515 -14.50 -7.70 2.87
CA ILE A 515 -13.42 -8.65 3.14
C ILE A 515 -13.12 -9.40 1.85
N LEU A 516 -11.87 -9.34 1.38
CA LEU A 516 -11.38 -10.20 0.31
C LEU A 516 -10.83 -11.48 0.91
N VAL A 517 -11.20 -12.62 0.33
CA VAL A 517 -10.66 -13.94 0.66
C VAL A 517 -9.70 -14.33 -0.44
N GLN A 518 -8.41 -14.21 -0.17
CA GLN A 518 -7.35 -14.63 -1.08
C GLN A 518 -7.03 -16.10 -0.81
N ARG A 519 -7.58 -16.98 -1.65
CA ARG A 519 -7.37 -18.44 -1.58
C ARG A 519 -6.03 -18.77 -2.23
N GLU A 520 -5.21 -19.54 -1.54
CA GLU A 520 -3.86 -19.93 -1.96
C GLU A 520 -3.83 -21.44 -2.21
N ASP A 521 -2.91 -21.92 -3.06
CA ASP A 521 -2.63 -23.35 -3.21
C ASP A 521 -3.84 -24.26 -3.53
N GLY A 522 -4.83 -23.71 -4.25
CA GLY A 522 -6.05 -24.44 -4.59
C GLY A 522 -7.06 -24.60 -3.45
N PHE A 523 -6.94 -23.80 -2.38
CA PHE A 523 -7.85 -23.81 -1.23
C PHE A 523 -9.31 -23.57 -1.61
N ALA A 524 -10.16 -24.57 -1.38
CA ALA A 524 -11.57 -24.57 -1.77
C ALA A 524 -12.55 -24.64 -0.58
N GLU A 525 -12.04 -24.80 0.64
CA GLU A 525 -12.87 -25.00 1.83
C GLU A 525 -13.63 -23.71 2.21
N PRO A 526 -14.81 -23.80 2.81
CA PRO A 526 -15.55 -22.63 3.31
C PRO A 526 -14.77 -21.89 4.40
N VAL A 527 -14.75 -20.56 4.32
CA VAL A 527 -14.11 -19.67 5.31
C VAL A 527 -15.20 -18.92 6.07
N THR A 528 -15.26 -19.09 7.38
CA THR A 528 -16.18 -18.33 8.26
C THR A 528 -15.45 -17.15 8.87
N ILE A 529 -15.90 -15.94 8.52
CA ILE A 529 -15.28 -14.68 8.89
C ILE A 529 -16.08 -14.03 10.02
N LYS A 530 -15.39 -13.55 11.05
CA LYS A 530 -15.97 -12.89 12.23
C LYS A 530 -15.21 -11.64 12.62
N ALA A 531 -15.91 -10.70 13.25
CA ALA A 531 -15.32 -9.54 13.92
C ALA A 531 -15.32 -9.71 15.45
N GLU A 532 -14.27 -9.23 16.10
CA GLU A 532 -14.05 -9.27 17.54
C GLU A 532 -13.60 -7.89 18.06
N GLY A 533 -13.74 -7.65 19.35
CA GLY A 533 -13.39 -6.36 19.97
C GLY A 533 -14.42 -5.25 19.72
N LEU A 534 -15.67 -5.62 19.42
CA LEU A 534 -16.76 -4.65 19.19
C LEU A 534 -17.15 -3.92 20.49
N PRO A 535 -17.47 -2.62 20.43
CA PRO A 535 -17.94 -1.89 21.60
C PRO A 535 -19.35 -2.33 22.03
N ALA A 536 -19.72 -1.98 23.27
CA ALA A 536 -21.06 -2.26 23.79
C ALA A 536 -22.16 -1.66 22.90
N GLY A 537 -23.17 -2.46 22.56
CA GLY A 537 -24.26 -2.05 21.68
C GLY A 537 -23.96 -2.19 20.18
N VAL A 538 -22.81 -2.74 19.79
CA VAL A 538 -22.50 -3.06 18.38
C VAL A 538 -22.43 -4.57 18.17
N THR A 539 -23.04 -5.05 17.09
CA THR A 539 -23.03 -6.46 16.68
C THR A 539 -22.57 -6.60 15.23
N CYS A 540 -22.00 -7.76 14.90
CA CYS A 540 -21.66 -8.14 13.53
C CYS A 540 -21.77 -9.67 13.42
N PRO A 541 -22.82 -10.20 12.78
CA PRO A 541 -22.94 -11.63 12.54
C PRO A 541 -21.79 -12.16 11.67
N PRO A 542 -21.28 -13.39 11.91
CA PRO A 542 -20.27 -13.98 11.06
C PRO A 542 -20.82 -14.28 9.66
N VAL A 543 -19.94 -14.29 8.67
CA VAL A 543 -20.26 -14.60 7.27
C VAL A 543 -19.40 -15.75 6.79
N THR A 544 -20.01 -16.77 6.17
CA THR A 544 -19.28 -17.90 5.58
C THR A 544 -19.23 -17.73 4.07
N VAL A 545 -18.01 -17.73 3.53
CA VAL A 545 -17.73 -17.67 2.08
C VAL A 545 -17.35 -19.06 1.61
N ALA A 546 -18.11 -19.64 0.68
CA ALA A 546 -17.91 -20.99 0.17
C ALA A 546 -17.66 -20.99 -1.34
N GLY A 547 -17.06 -22.07 -1.86
CA GLY A 547 -16.84 -22.23 -3.29
C GLY A 547 -15.84 -21.21 -3.85
N LYS A 548 -16.20 -20.63 -5.01
CA LYS A 548 -15.36 -19.66 -5.74
C LYS A 548 -15.57 -18.22 -5.32
N ASP A 549 -16.42 -17.97 -4.33
CA ASP A 549 -16.63 -16.62 -3.83
C ASP A 549 -15.37 -16.16 -3.08
N GLU A 550 -14.94 -14.93 -3.40
CA GLU A 550 -13.68 -14.33 -2.92
C GLU A 550 -13.93 -12.98 -2.24
N VAL A 551 -15.21 -12.58 -2.10
CA VAL A 551 -15.63 -11.34 -1.46
C VAL A 551 -16.71 -11.65 -0.44
N ALA A 552 -16.54 -11.11 0.76
CA ALA A 552 -17.52 -11.12 1.84
C ALA A 552 -17.81 -9.69 2.29
N TRP A 553 -18.98 -9.47 2.88
CA TRP A 553 -19.33 -8.20 3.52
C TRP A 553 -19.68 -8.46 4.98
N LEU A 554 -18.84 -7.99 5.89
CA LEU A 554 -19.21 -7.90 7.29
C LEU A 554 -20.09 -6.67 7.48
N VAL A 555 -21.29 -6.85 8.04
CA VAL A 555 -22.21 -5.74 8.30
C VAL A 555 -22.29 -5.52 9.80
N PHE A 556 -21.76 -4.39 10.25
CA PHE A 556 -21.88 -3.96 11.64
C PHE A 556 -23.22 -3.27 11.85
N GLN A 557 -23.80 -3.45 13.03
CA GLN A 557 -25.06 -2.82 13.43
C GLN A 557 -24.89 -2.18 14.81
N ALA A 558 -25.31 -0.92 14.94
CA ALA A 558 -25.35 -0.22 16.23
C ALA A 558 -26.77 -0.21 16.79
N ALA A 559 -26.89 -0.43 18.10
CA ALA A 559 -28.13 -0.25 18.84
C ALA A 559 -28.61 1.23 18.76
N PRO A 560 -29.93 1.49 18.92
CA PRO A 560 -30.47 2.84 18.91
C PRO A 560 -29.93 3.79 20.00
N ASP A 561 -29.27 3.23 21.02
CA ASP A 561 -28.69 3.91 22.18
C ASP A 561 -27.19 3.62 22.35
N ALA A 562 -26.53 3.07 21.32
CA ALA A 562 -25.09 2.81 21.34
C ALA A 562 -24.30 4.09 21.66
N ALA A 563 -23.31 3.97 22.56
CA ALA A 563 -22.47 5.07 22.98
C ALA A 563 -21.43 5.43 21.92
N THR A 564 -20.93 6.67 21.98
CA THR A 564 -19.79 7.08 21.13
C THR A 564 -18.58 6.22 21.45
N TRP A 565 -17.95 5.68 20.41
CA TRP A 565 -16.75 4.86 20.51
C TRP A 565 -15.93 4.99 19.24
N ALA A 566 -14.61 4.89 19.35
CA ALA A 566 -13.71 4.86 18.20
C ALA A 566 -12.48 4.04 18.56
N GLY A 567 -12.06 3.16 17.67
CA GLY A 567 -10.86 2.35 17.83
C GLY A 567 -10.74 1.27 16.77
N ASP A 568 -9.74 0.41 16.92
CA ASP A 568 -9.53 -0.72 16.04
C ASP A 568 -10.26 -1.98 16.55
N ILE A 569 -10.82 -2.73 15.60
CA ILE A 569 -11.40 -4.05 15.82
C ILE A 569 -10.50 -5.13 15.24
N LYS A 570 -10.78 -6.40 15.56
CA LYS A 570 -10.10 -7.55 14.95
C LYS A 570 -11.06 -8.27 14.02
N VAL A 571 -10.58 -8.70 12.86
CA VAL A 571 -11.32 -9.59 11.95
C VAL A 571 -10.47 -10.84 11.72
N SER A 572 -11.11 -12.01 11.75
CA SER A 572 -10.45 -13.29 11.50
C SER A 572 -11.36 -14.23 10.71
N GLY A 573 -10.76 -15.14 9.96
CA GLY A 573 -11.44 -16.24 9.29
C GLY A 573 -11.02 -17.57 9.86
N THR A 574 -11.96 -18.49 9.99
CA THR A 574 -11.71 -19.89 10.34
C THR A 574 -12.17 -20.80 9.22
N ALA A 575 -11.39 -21.85 8.96
CA ALA A 575 -11.76 -22.89 8.01
C ALA A 575 -11.27 -24.26 8.48
N LYS A 576 -11.95 -25.31 8.03
CA LYS A 576 -11.53 -26.69 8.29
C LYS A 576 -10.71 -27.17 7.11
N LEU A 577 -9.48 -27.60 7.37
CA LEU A 577 -8.59 -28.22 6.40
C LEU A 577 -8.27 -29.63 6.88
N ALA A 578 -8.81 -30.64 6.19
CA ALA A 578 -8.85 -32.02 6.67
C ALA A 578 -9.45 -32.11 8.10
N GLU A 579 -8.67 -32.58 9.08
CA GLU A 579 -9.11 -32.67 10.49
C GLU A 579 -8.74 -31.44 11.34
N ALA A 580 -7.97 -30.49 10.80
CA ALA A 580 -7.51 -29.31 11.53
C ALA A 580 -8.38 -28.08 11.24
N GLU A 581 -8.54 -27.22 12.24
CA GLU A 581 -9.09 -25.87 12.06
C GLU A 581 -7.92 -24.88 11.94
N ILE A 582 -7.91 -24.11 10.85
CA ILE A 582 -6.95 -23.03 10.64
C ILE A 582 -7.64 -21.69 10.84
N THR A 583 -6.93 -20.75 11.46
CA THR A 583 -7.40 -19.37 11.67
C THR A 583 -6.42 -18.38 11.07
N ARG A 584 -6.93 -17.37 10.37
CA ARG A 584 -6.12 -16.32 9.73
C ARG A 584 -6.68 -14.94 10.09
N PRO A 585 -5.85 -14.02 10.62
CA PRO A 585 -6.28 -12.65 10.85
C PRO A 585 -6.44 -11.91 9.51
N ALA A 586 -7.39 -10.98 9.44
CA ALA A 586 -7.46 -10.05 8.32
C ALA A 586 -6.50 -8.89 8.51
N ARG A 587 -5.89 -8.46 7.40
CA ARG A 587 -5.11 -7.22 7.34
C ARG A 587 -5.94 -6.14 6.67
N SER A 588 -5.92 -4.92 7.20
CA SER A 588 -6.62 -3.79 6.60
C SER A 588 -5.84 -3.21 5.43
N GLY A 589 -6.54 -2.65 4.45
CA GLY A 589 -5.94 -1.82 3.42
C GLY A 589 -6.95 -0.88 2.79
N GLY A 590 -6.47 0.22 2.21
CA GLY A 590 -7.31 1.19 1.51
C GLY A 590 -6.53 1.85 0.38
N VAL A 591 -7.17 2.79 -0.30
CA VAL A 591 -6.47 3.67 -1.25
C VAL A 591 -5.85 4.84 -0.51
N ALA A 592 -4.61 5.19 -0.85
CA ALA A 592 -3.92 6.32 -0.23
C ALA A 592 -4.67 7.63 -0.49
N TRP A 593 -5.22 7.78 -1.70
CA TRP A 593 -5.98 8.93 -2.13
C TRP A 593 -7.31 8.52 -2.77
N SER A 594 -8.39 9.09 -2.25
CA SER A 594 -9.68 9.06 -2.91
C SER A 594 -9.58 9.69 -4.31
N THR A 595 -10.18 9.02 -5.28
CA THR A 595 -10.07 9.26 -6.70
C THR A 595 -11.46 9.41 -7.31
N ALA A 596 -11.74 10.58 -7.90
CA ALA A 596 -13.02 10.85 -8.54
C ALA A 596 -13.20 10.10 -9.87
N ASP A 597 -12.10 9.84 -10.59
CA ASP A 597 -12.11 9.08 -11.85
C ASP A 597 -10.80 8.29 -12.02
N ARG A 598 -10.83 7.00 -11.68
CA ARG A 598 -9.67 6.08 -11.75
C ARG A 598 -9.17 5.82 -13.18
N THR A 599 -9.86 6.33 -14.20
CA THR A 599 -9.40 6.24 -15.59
C THR A 599 -8.47 7.40 -15.95
N LYS A 600 -8.43 8.46 -15.12
CA LYS A 600 -7.59 9.64 -15.29
C LYS A 600 -6.49 9.73 -14.25
N ASP A 601 -6.81 9.33 -13.02
CA ASP A 601 -5.87 9.36 -11.92
C ASP A 601 -5.36 7.96 -11.60
N ARG A 602 -4.09 7.88 -11.21
CA ARG A 602 -3.48 6.62 -10.79
C ARG A 602 -4.04 6.21 -9.43
N LEU A 603 -4.62 5.03 -9.37
CA LEU A 603 -5.02 4.41 -8.12
C LEU A 603 -3.79 3.85 -7.40
N ARG A 604 -3.68 4.12 -6.10
CA ARG A 604 -2.67 3.51 -5.25
C ARG A 604 -3.31 2.95 -3.99
N SER A 605 -3.23 1.64 -3.86
CA SER A 605 -3.64 0.91 -2.67
C SER A 605 -2.43 0.53 -1.82
N ARG A 606 -2.61 0.49 -0.51
CA ARG A 606 -1.61 -0.01 0.45
C ARG A 606 -2.31 -0.60 1.67
N LEU A 607 -1.55 -1.32 2.49
CA LEU A 607 -2.08 -1.82 3.76
C LEU A 607 -2.11 -0.73 4.83
N ASP A 608 -3.05 -0.90 5.76
CA ASP A 608 -3.20 -0.16 7.00
C ASP A 608 -2.81 -1.07 8.18
N LEU A 609 -2.49 -0.46 9.32
CA LEU A 609 -2.05 -1.18 10.53
C LEU A 609 -3.18 -1.58 11.49
N GLY A 610 -4.40 -1.11 11.23
CA GLY A 610 -5.58 -1.39 12.04
C GLY A 610 -6.86 -1.30 11.22
N ILE A 611 -7.89 -2.05 11.66
CA ILE A 611 -9.22 -2.04 11.08
C ILE A 611 -10.07 -1.07 11.92
N PRO A 612 -10.25 0.20 11.50
CA PRO A 612 -10.97 1.19 12.28
C PRO A 612 -12.47 0.89 12.29
N LEU A 613 -13.11 1.21 13.41
CA LEU A 613 -14.56 1.34 13.51
C LEU A 613 -14.88 2.52 14.44
N ALA A 614 -15.91 3.29 14.08
CA ALA A 614 -16.43 4.35 14.92
C ALA A 614 -17.94 4.21 15.13
N VAL A 615 -18.42 4.64 16.28
CA VAL A 615 -19.84 4.79 16.63
C VAL A 615 -20.07 6.24 17.03
N SER A 616 -21.05 6.90 16.42
CA SER A 616 -21.49 8.24 16.80
C SER A 616 -22.82 8.17 17.52
N ALA A 617 -22.83 8.61 18.79
CA ALA A 617 -24.06 8.85 19.55
C ALA A 617 -24.68 10.23 19.26
N ALA A 618 -23.99 11.10 18.51
CA ALA A 618 -24.49 12.42 18.15
C ALA A 618 -25.61 12.36 17.10
N GLU A 619 -25.60 11.31 16.27
CA GLU A 619 -26.55 11.16 15.17
C GLU A 619 -27.21 9.79 15.16
N LYS A 620 -28.51 9.78 14.84
CA LYS A 620 -29.25 8.57 14.49
C LYS A 620 -29.19 8.36 12.99
N ALA A 621 -29.10 7.10 12.56
CA ALA A 621 -29.17 6.80 11.14
C ALA A 621 -30.52 7.30 10.56
N PRO A 622 -30.51 8.07 9.46
CA PRO A 622 -31.70 8.70 8.91
C PRO A 622 -32.72 7.67 8.41
N VAL A 623 -32.22 6.53 7.92
CA VAL A 623 -33.03 5.36 7.58
C VAL A 623 -32.31 4.13 8.13
N ALA A 624 -33.08 3.19 8.67
CA ALA A 624 -32.60 1.89 9.10
C ALA A 624 -33.44 0.78 8.43
N PHE A 625 -32.75 -0.31 8.08
CA PHE A 625 -33.35 -1.49 7.48
C PHE A 625 -33.13 -2.68 8.42
N GLU A 626 -34.21 -3.39 8.73
CA GLU A 626 -34.18 -4.62 9.54
C GLU A 626 -34.86 -5.73 8.74
N LEU A 627 -34.37 -6.96 8.79
CA LEU A 627 -35.17 -8.09 8.32
C LEU A 627 -36.40 -8.22 9.22
N ALA A 628 -37.58 -8.39 8.63
CA ALA A 628 -38.81 -8.59 9.39
C ALA A 628 -38.75 -9.86 10.25
N ASN A 629 -37.95 -10.84 9.82
CA ASN A 629 -37.60 -12.04 10.58
C ASN A 629 -36.07 -12.24 10.50
N PRO A 630 -35.36 -12.34 11.64
CA PRO A 630 -33.90 -12.52 11.66
C PRO A 630 -33.44 -13.95 11.29
N ALA A 631 -34.35 -14.89 11.03
CA ALA A 631 -33.98 -16.23 10.60
C ALA A 631 -33.30 -16.23 9.22
N PRO A 632 -32.29 -17.09 8.98
CA PRO A 632 -31.69 -17.26 7.66
C PRO A 632 -32.74 -17.54 6.58
N LEU A 633 -32.68 -16.79 5.49
CA LEU A 633 -33.52 -17.03 4.33
C LEU A 633 -32.78 -17.96 3.37
N SER A 634 -33.46 -18.98 2.85
CA SER A 634 -32.90 -19.93 1.88
C SER A 634 -33.85 -20.10 0.71
N VAL A 635 -33.27 -20.30 -0.47
CA VAL A 635 -34.00 -20.57 -1.71
C VAL A 635 -33.18 -21.52 -2.56
N GLU A 636 -33.83 -22.31 -3.41
CA GLU A 636 -33.11 -23.06 -4.44
C GLU A 636 -32.47 -22.12 -5.47
N MET A 637 -31.31 -22.51 -6.00
CA MET A 637 -30.60 -21.72 -7.01
C MET A 637 -31.50 -21.51 -8.25
N GLY A 638 -31.64 -20.25 -8.66
CA GLY A 638 -32.50 -19.85 -9.78
C GLY A 638 -33.97 -19.59 -9.41
N ALA A 639 -34.39 -19.86 -8.17
CA ALA A 639 -35.72 -19.50 -7.69
C ALA A 639 -35.75 -18.10 -7.05
N LYS A 640 -36.94 -17.52 -6.94
CA LYS A 640 -37.16 -16.17 -6.39
C LYS A 640 -37.04 -16.20 -4.86
N LEU A 641 -36.12 -15.41 -4.30
CA LEU A 641 -36.06 -15.15 -2.87
C LEU A 641 -36.83 -13.86 -2.53
N GLU A 642 -37.81 -13.97 -1.62
CA GLU A 642 -38.51 -12.80 -1.07
C GLU A 642 -37.87 -12.41 0.28
N ILE A 643 -37.33 -11.20 0.36
CA ILE A 643 -36.65 -10.68 1.56
C ILE A 643 -37.57 -9.65 2.23
N PRO A 644 -38.30 -10.01 3.30
CA PRO A 644 -39.17 -9.05 3.98
C PRO A 644 -38.32 -8.10 4.82
N VAL A 645 -38.40 -6.80 4.51
CA VAL A 645 -37.63 -5.74 5.19
C VAL A 645 -38.58 -4.78 5.91
N LYS A 646 -38.26 -4.48 7.16
CA LYS A 646 -38.86 -3.39 7.93
C LYS A 646 -37.99 -2.15 7.79
N ILE A 647 -38.60 -1.05 7.36
CA ILE A 647 -37.94 0.23 7.16
C ILE A 647 -38.32 1.18 8.29
N THR A 648 -37.32 1.74 8.96
CA THR A 648 -37.50 2.79 9.96
C THR A 648 -36.91 4.09 9.44
N ALA A 649 -37.76 5.04 9.07
CA ALA A 649 -37.36 6.39 8.70
C ALA A 649 -37.31 7.29 9.95
N ARG A 650 -36.23 8.07 10.08
CA ARG A 650 -36.00 9.03 11.17
C ARG A 650 -35.78 10.43 10.57
N ASN A 651 -35.64 11.45 11.42
CA ASN A 651 -35.29 12.82 11.04
C ASN A 651 -36.15 13.42 9.91
N GLY A 652 -37.42 13.03 9.82
CA GLY A 652 -38.36 13.57 8.84
C GLY A 652 -38.08 13.19 7.38
N VAL A 653 -37.33 12.12 7.11
CA VAL A 653 -37.13 11.58 5.75
C VAL A 653 -38.49 11.34 5.08
N LYS A 654 -38.72 12.00 3.94
CA LYS A 654 -39.93 11.91 3.10
C LYS A 654 -39.54 11.56 1.68
N GLY A 655 -40.40 10.82 0.98
CA GLY A 655 -40.22 10.45 -0.43
C GLY A 655 -40.02 8.95 -0.65
N PRO A 656 -39.98 8.51 -1.91
CA PRO A 656 -39.72 7.11 -2.25
C PRO A 656 -38.29 6.71 -1.88
N LEU A 657 -38.13 5.54 -1.28
CA LEU A 657 -36.82 4.91 -1.08
C LEU A 657 -36.60 3.88 -2.18
N VAL A 658 -35.50 4.01 -2.92
CA VAL A 658 -35.06 2.99 -3.88
C VAL A 658 -34.06 2.10 -3.16
N ILE A 659 -34.32 0.80 -3.14
CA ILE A 659 -33.43 -0.21 -2.57
C ILE A 659 -32.85 -0.98 -3.74
N SER A 660 -31.53 -0.91 -3.88
CA SER A 660 -30.78 -1.72 -4.84
C SER A 660 -29.99 -2.76 -4.05
N PRO A 661 -30.21 -4.06 -4.26
CA PRO A 661 -29.35 -5.07 -3.67
C PRO A 661 -27.95 -4.95 -4.29
N ASP A 662 -26.93 -5.09 -3.46
CA ASP A 662 -25.53 -5.11 -3.89
C ASP A 662 -24.95 -6.48 -3.55
N GLY A 663 -24.27 -7.11 -4.51
CA GLY A 663 -23.73 -8.47 -4.39
C GLY A 663 -24.76 -9.62 -4.42
N LEU A 664 -25.98 -9.41 -4.93
CA LEU A 664 -26.99 -10.46 -5.18
C LEU A 664 -27.23 -10.72 -6.67
#